data_AF-A0A9D9NNZ6-F1
#
_entry.id   AF-A0A9D9NNZ6-F1
#
_cell.length_a   1.000
_cell.length_b   1.000
_cell.length_c   1.000
_cell.angle_alpha   90.00
_cell.angle_beta   90.00
_cell.angle_gamma   90.00
#
_symmetry.space_group_name_H-M   'P 1'
#
loop_
_entity.id
_entity.type
_entity.pdbx_description
1 polymer ?
#
loop_
_entity_poly.entity_id
_entity_poly.type
_entity_poly.pdbx_seq_one_letter_code
_entity_poly.pdbx_strand_id
1 'polypeptide(L)'
;MKKLTVMAAVLLSALTALAQTRIDVQVPNLVSLDEQFNVTFVIEGDAPSDFRWSEGDDFQLVWGPQKGSVSTYSNTNGRATMSSQTTYTYILLPKAEGKFLLPAAEATVKGRKYTSDTPQIEVVADSGQHSRQGGQSDAAATGSVSSDDIYLSLELSKTDVMVGETVTAALKLYQRVNLVGFENVKFPDFNGFWNQVAENPTNLEFHRESIGGKIYNVALLRSWNLVPQQAGNIVIDPTELVCVINVRIDRPSTGSIFEEFFQDDYQSIRKRVTTDPVTVHVSRLPDGAPASFGGGVGRFSMSASLSRDELSVHDAASLQLRVTGSGNLALLNAPEVNFPPDFEVYDVKTSDIPGGKLFEYPFIPRSHGDFTIEPVEYSYFDISSRRYVTLRSDPLSVKVVRGASSGADSTSGVLMSGVQRRDVRDVGSDVRFISTRMPSLSPSGAFFVGSALFWVIVALMFVLSAAAWFVLKTLAARRADVAGTKNRVAVKMARRRLLQAEDFLKKNLYTAFYEELHRALLGYVSDKFNMDAADMSKDNISEKLTEAGADAGAAGDFVALLDACEFARYAPGSGNEAMAAHYEKAVVTISLIEAVMKKHKSISAGSAAAVVVLLLSVPSLQAQELVSASPDSLWLAGVAAYEEGRWSEAVDAWSAIENSGLVSKELYC
;
A
#
# COMPACT_ATOMS: atom_id res chain seq x y z
N MET A 1 35.20 -24.98 12.76
CA MET A 1 34.49 -23.80 12.22
C MET A 1 33.35 -24.16 11.26
N LYS A 2 33.54 -25.01 10.24
CA LYS A 2 32.46 -25.40 9.29
C LYS A 2 31.23 -26.10 9.91
N LYS A 3 31.40 -26.86 11.01
CA LYS A 3 30.27 -27.50 11.71
C LYS A 3 29.47 -26.50 12.57
N LEU A 4 30.13 -25.47 13.10
CA LEU A 4 29.47 -24.42 13.89
C LEU A 4 28.65 -23.47 13.02
N THR A 5 29.13 -23.16 11.81
CA THR A 5 28.41 -22.32 10.85
C THR A 5 27.18 -23.01 10.27
N VAL A 6 27.23 -24.33 10.04
CA VAL A 6 26.06 -25.11 9.62
C VAL A 6 25.05 -25.25 10.76
N MET A 7 25.51 -25.46 12.00
CA MET A 7 24.62 -25.53 13.17
C MET A 7 23.99 -24.16 13.48
N ALA A 8 24.74 -23.06 13.31
CA ALA A 8 24.21 -21.71 13.42
C ALA A 8 23.22 -21.39 12.29
N ALA A 9 23.45 -21.84 11.05
CA ALA A 9 22.50 -21.66 9.95
C ALA A 9 21.22 -22.50 10.14
N VAL A 10 21.31 -23.69 10.74
CA VAL A 10 20.13 -24.52 11.10
C VAL A 10 19.38 -23.93 12.29
N LEU A 11 20.06 -23.36 13.29
CA LEU A 11 19.41 -22.61 14.36
C LEU A 11 18.77 -21.31 13.86
N LEU A 12 19.41 -20.59 12.93
CA LEU A 12 18.90 -19.33 12.37
C LEU A 12 17.71 -19.56 11.42
N SER A 13 17.64 -20.73 10.77
CA SER A 13 16.47 -21.15 9.98
C SER A 13 15.36 -21.78 10.82
N ALA A 14 15.67 -22.32 12.01
CA ALA A 14 14.67 -22.70 13.00
C ALA A 14 14.02 -21.49 13.72
N LEU A 15 14.65 -20.32 13.66
CA LEU A 15 14.15 -19.07 14.25
C LEU A 15 13.17 -18.30 13.33
N THR A 16 12.98 -18.74 12.09
CA THR A 16 12.06 -18.11 11.13
C THR A 16 10.83 -18.97 10.84
N ALA A 17 10.08 -19.43 11.86
CA ALA A 17 8.71 -19.96 11.71
C ALA A 17 7.99 -20.27 13.04
N LEU A 18 8.15 -19.45 14.08
CA LEU A 18 7.19 -19.44 15.20
C LEU A 18 6.21 -18.27 15.01
N ALA A 19 5.49 -18.28 13.89
CA ALA A 19 4.21 -17.58 13.87
C ALA A 19 3.29 -18.40 14.78
N GLN A 20 3.03 -17.93 15.99
CA GLN A 20 2.02 -18.54 16.86
C GLN A 20 0.67 -18.37 16.16
N THR A 21 0.04 -19.48 15.79
CA THR A 21 -1.35 -19.48 15.34
C THR A 21 -2.21 -18.88 16.45
N ARG A 22 -2.75 -17.67 16.24
CA ARG A 22 -3.68 -16.99 17.13
C ARG A 22 -5.07 -17.02 16.51
N ILE A 23 -6.10 -17.10 17.36
CA ILE A 23 -7.48 -16.86 16.95
C ILE A 23 -7.76 -15.38 17.19
N ASP A 24 -7.81 -14.60 16.11
CA ASP A 24 -8.17 -13.17 16.17
C ASP A 24 -9.70 -13.03 16.19
N VAL A 25 -10.22 -12.14 17.03
CA VAL A 25 -11.67 -11.95 17.22
C VAL A 25 -12.06 -10.57 16.72
N GLN A 26 -12.70 -10.53 15.56
CA GLN A 26 -13.18 -9.30 14.95
C GLN A 26 -14.63 -9.08 15.38
N VAL A 27 -14.84 -8.06 16.21
CA VAL A 27 -16.14 -7.69 16.76
C VAL A 27 -16.17 -6.18 17.02
N PRO A 28 -17.31 -5.49 16.81
CA PRO A 28 -17.46 -4.10 17.26
C PRO A 28 -17.35 -4.01 18.79
N ASN A 29 -16.64 -3.00 19.26
CA ASN A 29 -16.53 -2.67 20.69
C ASN A 29 -17.84 -2.11 21.27
N LEU A 30 -18.69 -1.51 20.44
CA LEU A 30 -19.96 -0.89 20.83
C LEU A 30 -21.07 -1.17 19.82
N VAL A 31 -22.26 -1.54 20.31
CA VAL A 31 -23.44 -1.89 19.50
C VAL A 31 -24.72 -1.33 20.11
N SER A 32 -25.74 -1.11 19.28
CA SER A 32 -27.08 -0.77 19.77
C SER A 32 -27.85 -2.01 20.24
N LEU A 33 -28.75 -1.85 21.22
CA LEU A 33 -29.63 -2.93 21.71
C LEU A 33 -30.44 -3.61 20.60
N ASP A 34 -30.88 -2.86 19.59
CA ASP A 34 -31.70 -3.35 18.48
C ASP A 34 -30.88 -3.71 17.22
N GLU A 35 -29.55 -3.63 17.28
CA GLU A 35 -28.65 -3.88 16.16
C GLU A 35 -28.13 -5.33 16.17
N GLN A 36 -28.23 -6.00 15.01
CA GLN A 36 -27.53 -7.25 14.77
C GLN A 36 -26.08 -6.96 14.37
N PHE A 37 -25.12 -7.67 14.95
CA PHE A 37 -23.71 -7.47 14.67
C PHE A 37 -22.97 -8.79 14.43
N ASN A 38 -21.86 -8.69 13.69
CA ASN A 38 -21.03 -9.84 13.34
C ASN A 38 -19.94 -10.07 14.40
N VAL A 39 -19.76 -11.33 14.80
CA VAL A 39 -18.59 -11.82 15.53
C VAL A 39 -17.84 -12.76 14.58
N THR A 40 -16.63 -12.38 14.18
CA THR A 40 -15.82 -13.17 13.25
C THR A 40 -14.53 -13.65 13.92
N PHE A 41 -14.38 -14.96 13.99
CA PHE A 41 -13.15 -15.61 14.44
C PHE A 41 -12.26 -15.88 13.24
N VAL A 42 -11.09 -15.26 13.23
CA VAL A 42 -10.07 -15.35 12.19
C VAL A 42 -8.95 -16.26 12.66
N ILE A 43 -8.69 -17.33 11.91
CA ILE A 43 -7.62 -18.29 12.20
C ILE A 43 -6.66 -18.31 11.02
N GLU A 44 -5.45 -17.78 11.23
CA GLU A 44 -4.39 -17.78 10.22
C GLU A 44 -3.63 -19.11 10.19
N GLY A 45 -3.21 -19.51 8.99
CA GLY A 45 -2.50 -20.75 8.71
C GLY A 45 -3.41 -21.88 8.28
N ASP A 46 -3.11 -23.10 8.74
CA ASP A 46 -3.85 -24.29 8.36
C ASP A 46 -5.28 -24.28 8.89
N ALA A 47 -6.20 -24.88 8.11
CA ALA A 47 -7.59 -25.01 8.51
C ALA A 47 -7.70 -25.78 9.86
N PRO A 48 -8.48 -25.26 10.82
CA PRO A 48 -8.68 -25.95 12.10
C PRO A 48 -9.49 -27.23 11.89
N SER A 49 -9.12 -28.28 12.62
CA SER A 49 -9.80 -29.58 12.60
C SER A 49 -11.07 -29.62 13.43
N ASP A 50 -11.12 -28.82 14.50
CA ASP A 50 -12.27 -28.65 15.39
C ASP A 50 -12.33 -27.19 15.80
N PHE A 51 -13.50 -26.56 15.71
CA PHE A 51 -13.76 -25.18 16.14
C PHE A 51 -15.05 -25.17 16.95
N ARG A 52 -15.00 -24.63 18.18
CA ARG A 52 -16.12 -24.59 19.12
C ARG A 52 -16.24 -23.21 19.72
N TRP A 53 -17.45 -22.67 19.70
CA TRP A 53 -17.78 -21.41 20.34
C TRP A 53 -19.29 -21.34 20.58
N SER A 54 -19.69 -20.59 21.61
CA SER A 54 -21.09 -20.33 21.97
C SER A 54 -21.25 -18.85 22.33
N GLU A 55 -22.38 -18.25 21.97
CA GLU A 55 -22.69 -16.84 22.17
C GLU A 55 -22.86 -16.42 23.63
N GLY A 56 -23.03 -17.38 24.55
CA GLY A 56 -23.29 -17.13 25.96
C GLY A 56 -24.74 -16.74 26.25
N ASP A 57 -25.00 -16.25 27.47
CA ASP A 57 -26.36 -15.92 27.92
C ASP A 57 -26.79 -14.49 27.56
N ASP A 58 -25.83 -13.59 27.35
CA ASP A 58 -26.08 -12.15 27.13
C ASP A 58 -26.53 -11.80 25.70
N PHE A 59 -26.24 -12.70 24.75
CA PHE A 59 -26.54 -12.51 23.33
C PHE A 59 -27.48 -13.60 22.82
N GLN A 60 -28.30 -13.25 21.83
CA GLN A 60 -29.09 -14.20 21.05
C GLN A 60 -28.37 -14.46 19.73
N LEU A 61 -28.05 -15.72 19.45
CA LEU A 61 -27.58 -16.12 18.13
C LEU A 61 -28.72 -15.97 17.11
N VAL A 62 -28.55 -15.03 16.19
CA VAL A 62 -29.49 -14.83 15.07
C VAL A 62 -29.15 -15.80 13.95
N TRP A 63 -27.87 -15.96 13.64
CA TRP A 63 -27.42 -16.80 12.54
C TRP A 63 -25.93 -17.16 12.60
N GLY A 64 -25.53 -18.30 12.03
CA GLY A 64 -24.15 -18.77 11.95
C GLY A 64 -23.95 -20.20 12.49
N PRO A 65 -22.71 -20.75 12.45
CA PRO A 65 -21.53 -20.14 11.83
C PRO A 65 -21.58 -20.17 10.29
N GLN A 66 -21.19 -19.07 9.68
CA GLN A 66 -20.66 -19.10 8.31
C GLN A 66 -19.16 -19.39 8.33
N LYS A 67 -18.74 -20.36 7.54
CA LYS A 67 -17.33 -20.70 7.37
C LYS A 67 -16.79 -20.13 6.06
N GLY A 68 -15.71 -19.36 6.14
CA GLY A 68 -14.95 -18.87 5.00
C GLY A 68 -13.50 -19.38 5.01
N SER A 69 -12.88 -19.49 3.85
CA SER A 69 -11.44 -19.73 3.74
C SER A 69 -10.88 -18.90 2.60
N VAL A 70 -9.81 -18.14 2.88
CA VAL A 70 -9.09 -17.32 1.91
C VAL A 70 -7.64 -17.78 1.86
N SER A 71 -7.09 -17.93 0.67
CA SER A 71 -5.67 -18.23 0.46
C SER A 71 -5.07 -17.18 -0.48
N THR A 72 -4.13 -16.39 0.01
CA THR A 72 -3.43 -15.37 -0.77
C THR A 72 -2.03 -15.88 -1.12
N TYR A 73 -1.75 -15.94 -2.43
CA TYR A 73 -0.43 -16.26 -2.95
C TYR A 73 0.27 -14.98 -3.37
N SER A 74 1.40 -14.67 -2.71
CA SER A 74 2.26 -13.55 -3.08
C SER A 74 3.64 -14.07 -3.46
N ASN A 75 4.18 -13.61 -4.59
CA ASN A 75 5.56 -13.87 -4.98
C ASN A 75 6.29 -12.53 -5.07
N THR A 76 7.03 -12.19 -4.01
CA THR A 76 7.85 -10.98 -3.96
C THR A 76 9.32 -11.39 -4.04
N ASN A 77 10.05 -10.93 -5.07
CA ASN A 77 11.48 -11.20 -5.28
C ASN A 77 11.86 -12.70 -5.27
N GLY A 78 11.02 -13.57 -5.87
CA GLY A 78 11.30 -15.00 -6.02
C GLY A 78 11.03 -15.85 -4.78
N ARG A 79 10.52 -15.27 -3.68
CA ARG A 79 9.99 -16.00 -2.53
C ARG A 79 8.48 -16.07 -2.62
N ALA A 80 7.96 -17.27 -2.90
CA ALA A 80 6.55 -17.57 -2.78
C ALA A 80 6.16 -17.61 -1.30
N THR A 81 5.26 -16.71 -0.90
CA THR A 81 4.64 -16.71 0.43
C THR A 81 3.16 -17.01 0.23
N MET A 82 2.70 -18.13 0.78
CA MET A 82 1.30 -18.53 0.79
C MET A 82 0.75 -18.26 2.19
N SER A 83 -0.19 -17.32 2.29
CA SER A 83 -0.97 -17.10 3.51
C SER A 83 -2.35 -17.74 3.33
N SER A 84 -2.81 -18.52 4.31
CA SER A 84 -4.17 -19.06 4.34
C SER A 84 -4.84 -18.62 5.63
N GLN A 85 -6.14 -18.34 5.57
CA GLN A 85 -6.94 -17.92 6.71
C GLN A 85 -8.30 -18.60 6.64
N THR A 86 -8.78 -19.12 7.76
CA THR A 86 -10.14 -19.65 7.92
C THR A 86 -10.92 -18.73 8.85
N THR A 87 -12.14 -18.37 8.45
CA THR A 87 -13.03 -17.49 9.22
C THR A 87 -14.30 -18.21 9.65
N TYR A 88 -14.77 -17.92 10.86
CA TYR A 88 -16.08 -18.34 11.37
C TYR A 88 -16.86 -17.10 11.81
N THR A 89 -17.93 -16.76 11.10
CA THR A 89 -18.74 -15.57 11.36
C THR A 89 -20.12 -15.95 11.92
N TYR A 90 -20.52 -15.29 13.01
CA TYR A 90 -21.82 -15.39 13.66
C TYR A 90 -22.48 -14.03 13.70
N ILE A 91 -23.81 -13.99 13.62
CA ILE A 91 -24.63 -12.78 13.76
C ILE A 91 -25.35 -12.88 15.10
N LEU A 92 -25.10 -11.91 15.97
CA LEU A 92 -25.68 -11.84 17.32
C LEU A 92 -26.62 -10.64 17.45
N LEU A 93 -27.57 -10.75 18.37
CA LEU A 93 -28.42 -9.65 18.84
C LEU A 93 -28.28 -9.53 20.37
N PRO A 94 -28.00 -8.33 20.91
CA PRO A 94 -27.97 -8.12 22.36
C PRO A 94 -29.34 -8.36 23.02
N LYS A 95 -29.36 -8.88 24.25
CA LYS A 95 -30.61 -9.05 25.03
C LYS A 95 -30.88 -7.89 26.01
N ALA A 96 -29.85 -7.16 26.43
CA ALA A 96 -29.94 -6.07 27.40
C ALA A 96 -28.82 -5.04 27.17
N GLU A 97 -29.00 -3.83 27.73
CA GLU A 97 -27.97 -2.79 27.77
C GLU A 97 -26.93 -3.09 28.86
N GLY A 98 -25.69 -2.67 28.64
CA GLY A 98 -24.58 -2.90 29.57
C GLY A 98 -23.28 -3.32 28.90
N LYS A 99 -22.29 -3.70 29.70
CA LYS A 99 -21.00 -4.20 29.21
C LYS A 99 -20.93 -5.71 29.39
N PHE A 100 -20.80 -6.44 28.29
CA PHE A 100 -20.80 -7.89 28.26
C PHE A 100 -19.48 -8.41 27.69
N LEU A 101 -19.06 -9.61 28.09
CA LEU A 101 -17.84 -10.24 27.60
C LEU A 101 -18.23 -11.38 26.66
N LEU A 102 -17.60 -11.45 25.49
CA LEU A 102 -17.78 -12.61 24.62
C LEU A 102 -17.03 -13.82 25.18
N PRO A 103 -17.66 -15.02 25.19
CA PRO A 103 -16.97 -16.25 25.55
C PRO A 103 -15.79 -16.56 24.61
N ALA A 104 -14.76 -17.23 25.14
CA ALA A 104 -13.60 -17.64 24.35
C ALA A 104 -13.98 -18.77 23.37
N ALA A 105 -13.50 -18.69 22.14
CA ALA A 105 -13.58 -19.78 21.18
C ALA A 105 -12.39 -20.74 21.33
N GLU A 106 -12.61 -22.02 21.09
CA GLU A 106 -11.57 -23.05 21.05
C GLU A 106 -11.40 -23.57 19.61
N ALA A 107 -10.15 -23.67 19.15
CA ALA A 107 -9.82 -24.30 17.87
C ALA A 107 -8.63 -25.25 17.99
N THR A 108 -8.65 -26.35 17.23
CA THR A 108 -7.50 -27.25 17.12
C THR A 108 -6.83 -27.09 15.76
N VAL A 109 -5.56 -26.63 15.74
CA VAL A 109 -4.76 -26.46 14.52
C VAL A 109 -3.50 -27.31 14.64
N LYS A 110 -3.27 -28.20 13.67
CA LYS A 110 -2.12 -29.15 13.68
C LYS A 110 -1.99 -29.95 14.99
N GLY A 111 -3.12 -30.33 15.60
CA GLY A 111 -3.18 -31.10 16.84
C GLY A 111 -2.90 -30.31 18.13
N ARG A 112 -2.71 -28.99 18.05
CA ARG A 112 -2.62 -28.09 19.23
C ARG A 112 -3.91 -27.31 19.40
N LYS A 113 -4.38 -27.18 20.64
CA LYS A 113 -5.54 -26.36 20.99
C LYS A 113 -5.13 -24.91 21.19
N TYR A 114 -5.94 -24.00 20.66
CA TYR A 114 -5.82 -22.57 20.79
C TYR A 114 -7.14 -22.00 21.30
N THR A 115 -7.05 -20.96 22.12
CA THR A 115 -8.19 -20.22 22.67
C THR A 115 -8.15 -18.78 22.18
N SER A 116 -9.31 -18.22 21.85
CA SER A 116 -9.42 -16.81 21.48
C SER A 116 -9.43 -15.91 22.71
N ASP A 117 -9.25 -14.61 22.48
CA ASP A 117 -9.52 -13.60 23.49
C ASP A 117 -11.03 -13.45 23.76
N THR A 118 -11.36 -12.77 24.86
CA THR A 118 -12.73 -12.50 25.34
C THR A 118 -13.03 -11.00 25.29
N PRO A 119 -13.30 -10.43 24.10
CA PRO A 119 -13.51 -8.99 23.97
C PRO A 119 -14.76 -8.53 24.72
N GLN A 120 -14.69 -7.33 25.29
CA GLN A 120 -15.83 -6.65 25.92
C GLN A 120 -16.61 -5.86 24.87
N ILE A 121 -17.93 -5.99 24.89
CA ILE A 121 -18.88 -5.26 24.05
C ILE A 121 -19.75 -4.38 24.95
N GLU A 122 -19.82 -3.09 24.63
CA GLU A 122 -20.73 -2.15 25.26
C GLU A 122 -22.02 -2.03 24.44
N VAL A 123 -23.16 -2.34 25.05
CA VAL A 123 -24.48 -2.25 24.45
C VAL A 123 -25.19 -1.01 25.00
N VAL A 124 -25.58 -0.12 24.10
CA VAL A 124 -26.26 1.15 24.44
C VAL A 124 -27.61 1.26 23.74
N ALA A 125 -28.53 2.04 24.31
CA ALA A 125 -29.70 2.48 23.57
C ALA A 125 -29.26 3.49 22.49
N ASP A 126 -29.58 3.20 21.23
CA ASP A 126 -29.48 4.19 20.15
C ASP A 126 -30.80 4.96 20.04
N SER A 127 -30.75 6.27 20.28
CA SER A 127 -31.90 7.16 20.11
C SER A 127 -32.08 7.61 18.65
N GLY A 128 -31.12 7.29 17.78
CA GLY A 128 -31.19 7.48 16.35
C GLY A 128 -32.11 6.45 15.69
N GLN A 129 -33.18 6.93 15.07
CA GLN A 129 -34.13 6.14 14.30
C GLN A 129 -33.40 5.34 13.19
N HIS A 130 -33.16 4.04 13.41
CA HIS A 130 -32.86 3.10 12.34
C HIS A 130 -34.09 2.23 12.07
N SER A 131 -34.75 2.49 10.95
CA SER A 131 -35.80 1.65 10.40
C SER A 131 -35.25 0.27 10.05
N ARG A 132 -35.88 -0.76 10.64
CA ARG A 132 -35.69 -2.18 10.34
C ARG A 132 -35.90 -2.49 8.85
N GLN A 133 -34.84 -2.83 8.11
CA GLN A 133 -34.90 -3.91 7.10
C GLN A 133 -33.50 -4.41 6.76
N GLY A 134 -33.30 -5.73 6.83
CA GLY A 134 -31.98 -6.37 6.76
C GLY A 134 -31.29 -6.31 5.40
N GLY A 135 -29.96 -6.42 5.46
CA GLY A 135 -29.08 -6.60 4.31
C GLY A 135 -28.08 -5.46 4.17
N GLN A 136 -26.87 -5.70 4.67
CA GLN A 136 -25.65 -4.94 4.41
C GLN A 136 -25.64 -3.48 4.91
N SER A 137 -24.71 -3.23 5.83
CA SER A 137 -24.42 -1.95 6.46
C SER A 137 -23.98 -0.90 5.43
N ASP A 138 -24.92 -0.27 4.76
CA ASP A 138 -24.75 0.96 4.00
C ASP A 138 -25.99 1.83 4.24
N ALA A 139 -26.05 2.45 5.43
CA ALA A 139 -26.94 3.58 5.67
C ALA A 139 -26.37 4.79 4.89
N ALA A 140 -26.44 4.73 3.56
CA ALA A 140 -26.15 5.86 2.71
C ALA A 140 -27.27 6.89 2.91
N ALA A 141 -26.93 8.06 3.43
CA ALA A 141 -27.84 9.18 3.55
C ALA A 141 -28.45 9.46 2.17
N THR A 142 -29.78 9.37 2.06
CA THR A 142 -30.52 9.77 0.88
C THR A 142 -30.39 11.29 0.71
N GLY A 143 -29.64 11.69 -0.32
CA GLY A 143 -29.64 13.05 -0.87
C GLY A 143 -28.87 14.16 -0.14
N SER A 144 -28.59 14.08 1.17
CA SER A 144 -27.81 15.12 1.86
C SER A 144 -27.05 14.62 3.08
N VAL A 145 -25.73 14.86 3.12
CA VAL A 145 -24.88 14.64 4.30
C VAL A 145 -24.90 15.88 5.19
N SER A 146 -25.42 15.75 6.40
CA SER A 146 -25.40 16.81 7.41
C SER A 146 -24.00 16.96 8.04
N SER A 147 -23.73 18.12 8.64
CA SER A 147 -22.52 18.33 9.44
C SER A 147 -22.50 17.43 10.69
N ASP A 148 -23.66 16.95 11.14
CA ASP A 148 -23.79 15.99 12.24
C ASP A 148 -23.39 14.57 11.84
N ASP A 149 -23.38 14.26 10.54
CA ASP A 149 -23.10 12.90 10.05
C ASP A 149 -21.61 12.67 9.80
N ILE A 150 -20.84 13.75 9.64
CA ILE A 150 -19.40 13.71 9.52
C ILE A 150 -18.76 15.01 10.02
N TYR A 151 -17.86 14.91 11.00
CA TYR A 151 -17.16 16.07 11.55
C TYR A 151 -15.79 15.70 12.11
N LEU A 152 -14.96 16.71 12.31
CA LEU A 152 -13.65 16.58 12.95
C LEU A 152 -13.70 17.11 14.38
N SER A 153 -12.98 16.44 15.28
CA SER A 153 -12.74 16.91 16.64
C SER A 153 -11.24 16.95 16.90
N LEU A 154 -10.75 18.07 17.46
CA LEU A 154 -9.40 18.16 18.02
C LEU A 154 -9.52 18.07 19.55
N GLU A 155 -9.23 16.91 20.09
CA GLU A 155 -9.32 16.64 21.52
C GLU A 155 -7.98 16.90 22.20
N LEU A 156 -7.98 17.73 23.24
CA LEU A 156 -6.80 17.95 24.08
C LEU A 156 -6.93 17.13 25.36
N SER A 157 -5.82 16.55 25.82
CA SER A 157 -5.79 15.88 27.12
C SER A 157 -6.05 16.85 28.29
N LYS A 158 -5.66 18.12 28.14
CA LYS A 158 -5.91 19.22 29.08
C LYS A 158 -5.95 20.57 28.35
N THR A 159 -6.74 21.50 28.88
CA THR A 159 -6.83 22.90 28.40
C THR A 159 -6.14 23.89 29.34
N ASP A 160 -6.05 23.58 30.63
CA ASP A 160 -5.43 24.42 31.65
C ASP A 160 -4.08 23.81 32.04
N VAL A 161 -3.00 24.47 31.62
CA VAL A 161 -1.62 23.94 31.77
C VAL A 161 -0.64 25.02 32.16
N MET A 162 0.57 24.61 32.55
CA MET A 162 1.69 25.53 32.77
C MET A 162 2.63 25.59 31.57
N VAL A 163 3.39 26.68 31.44
CA VAL A 163 4.48 26.77 30.46
C VAL A 163 5.40 25.55 30.60
N GLY A 164 5.68 24.86 29.50
CA GLY A 164 6.48 23.65 29.47
C GLY A 164 5.74 22.32 29.77
N GLU A 165 4.48 22.35 30.23
CA GLU A 165 3.70 21.13 30.45
C GLU A 165 3.23 20.52 29.13
N THR A 166 3.59 19.26 28.86
CA THR A 166 3.19 18.55 27.65
C THR A 166 1.68 18.23 27.65
N VAL A 167 0.99 18.61 26.58
CA VAL A 167 -0.41 18.28 26.29
C VAL A 167 -0.48 17.40 25.06
N THR A 168 -1.33 16.38 25.08
CA THR A 168 -1.59 15.56 23.90
C THR A 168 -2.79 16.11 23.16
N ALA A 169 -2.63 16.37 21.87
CA ALA A 169 -3.70 16.74 20.96
C ALA A 169 -4.01 15.58 20.01
N ALA A 170 -5.25 15.13 19.94
CA ALA A 170 -5.69 14.04 19.08
C ALA A 170 -6.75 14.56 18.10
N LEU A 171 -6.44 14.51 16.81
CA LEU A 171 -7.39 14.82 15.75
C LEU A 171 -8.14 13.55 15.36
N LYS A 172 -9.44 13.53 15.63
CA LYS A 172 -10.34 12.42 15.34
C LYS A 172 -11.37 12.79 14.27
N LEU A 173 -11.69 11.83 13.42
CA LEU A 173 -12.78 11.91 12.45
C LEU A 173 -13.96 11.08 12.94
N TYR A 174 -15.11 11.72 13.07
CA TYR A 174 -16.38 11.10 13.43
C TYR A 174 -17.23 10.96 12.19
N GLN A 175 -17.72 9.76 11.88
CA GLN A 175 -18.55 9.51 10.70
C GLN A 175 -19.70 8.54 10.97
N ARG A 176 -20.81 8.79 10.28
CA ARG A 176 -22.00 7.91 10.18
C ARG A 176 -22.36 7.57 8.73
N VAL A 177 -21.50 7.97 7.80
CA VAL A 177 -21.68 7.85 6.34
C VAL A 177 -20.57 6.99 5.74
N ASN A 178 -20.79 6.52 4.50
CA ASN A 178 -19.80 5.74 3.76
C ASN A 178 -18.68 6.66 3.23
N LEU A 179 -17.62 6.79 4.04
CA LEU A 179 -16.40 7.53 3.68
C LEU A 179 -15.52 6.68 2.76
N VAL A 180 -15.26 7.21 1.57
CA VAL A 180 -14.32 6.62 0.60
C VAL A 180 -12.89 7.01 0.94
N GLY A 181 -12.69 8.24 1.40
CA GLY A 181 -11.39 8.77 1.78
C GLY A 181 -11.44 10.27 2.05
N PHE A 182 -10.27 10.88 2.22
CA PHE A 182 -10.15 12.31 2.44
C PHE A 182 -8.94 12.88 1.69
N GLU A 183 -9.05 14.14 1.31
CA GLU A 183 -8.04 14.90 0.56
C GLU A 183 -7.86 16.30 1.16
N ASN A 184 -6.80 16.99 0.76
CA ASN A 184 -6.52 18.39 1.12
C ASN A 184 -6.48 18.65 2.64
N VAL A 185 -5.81 17.79 3.41
CA VAL A 185 -5.68 17.97 4.86
C VAL A 185 -4.76 19.14 5.17
N LYS A 186 -5.28 20.12 5.91
CA LYS A 186 -4.55 21.27 6.45
C LYS A 186 -4.53 21.18 7.97
N PHE A 187 -3.37 20.78 8.50
CA PHE A 187 -3.10 20.72 9.94
C PHE A 187 -2.82 22.13 10.49
N PRO A 188 -3.05 22.36 11.79
CA PRO A 188 -2.77 23.64 12.41
C PRO A 188 -1.27 23.82 12.62
N ASP A 189 -0.81 25.07 12.57
CA ASP A 189 0.61 25.41 12.75
C ASP A 189 1.05 25.35 14.22
N PHE A 190 0.09 25.24 15.16
CA PHE A 190 0.30 25.22 16.60
C PHE A 190 1.18 26.38 17.11
N ASN A 191 0.93 27.59 16.62
CA ASN A 191 1.66 28.79 17.02
C ASN A 191 1.67 28.98 18.55
N GLY A 192 2.85 29.19 19.14
CA GLY A 192 3.03 29.29 20.60
C GLY A 192 3.30 27.95 21.30
N PHE A 193 3.25 26.83 20.57
CA PHE A 193 3.65 25.51 21.05
C PHE A 193 4.88 25.01 20.29
N TRP A 194 5.77 24.33 21.00
CA TRP A 194 6.61 23.33 20.36
C TRP A 194 5.76 22.08 20.14
N ASN A 195 5.78 21.51 18.94
CA ASN A 195 4.98 20.34 18.60
C ASN A 195 5.85 19.19 18.13
N GLN A 196 5.40 17.97 18.41
CA GLN A 196 5.97 16.74 17.89
C GLN A 196 4.84 15.77 17.58
N VAL A 197 4.89 15.14 16.41
CA VAL A 197 3.93 14.09 16.05
C VAL A 197 4.14 12.90 16.99
N ALA A 198 3.08 12.51 17.70
CA ALA A 198 3.09 11.37 18.60
C ALA A 198 2.66 10.10 17.86
N GLU A 199 1.51 10.15 17.17
CA GLU A 199 1.01 9.06 16.33
C GLU A 199 0.56 9.60 14.97
N ASN A 200 0.90 8.88 13.91
CA ASN A 200 0.46 9.17 12.55
C ASN A 200 0.10 7.83 11.86
N PRO A 201 -1.09 7.28 12.16
CA PRO A 201 -1.53 6.00 11.62
C PRO A 201 -1.48 6.01 10.09
N THR A 202 -0.86 4.98 9.50
CA THR A 202 -0.83 4.83 8.03
C THR A 202 -2.12 4.20 7.51
N ASN A 203 -2.75 3.35 8.33
CA ASN A 203 -4.07 2.78 8.09
C ASN A 203 -5.03 3.37 9.12
N LEU A 204 -6.19 3.84 8.68
CA LEU A 204 -7.23 4.28 9.60
C LEU A 204 -8.00 3.09 10.14
N GLU A 205 -7.92 2.91 11.44
CA GLU A 205 -8.75 1.96 12.18
C GLU A 205 -9.95 2.73 12.73
N PHE A 206 -11.16 2.28 12.39
CA PHE A 206 -12.40 2.83 12.89
C PHE A 206 -12.93 1.96 14.03
N HIS A 207 -13.22 2.58 15.16
CA HIS A 207 -13.96 1.96 16.26
C HIS A 207 -15.25 2.74 16.51
N ARG A 208 -16.20 2.14 17.23
CA ARG A 208 -17.48 2.78 17.51
C ARG A 208 -17.43 3.52 18.85
N GLU A 209 -17.95 4.74 18.87
CA GLU A 209 -18.18 5.53 20.09
C GLU A 209 -19.62 6.05 20.11
N SER A 210 -20.23 6.15 21.30
CA SER A 210 -21.55 6.76 21.48
C SER A 210 -21.41 8.19 21.99
N ILE A 211 -21.91 9.17 21.24
CA ILE A 211 -21.88 10.58 21.58
C ILE A 211 -23.28 11.16 21.44
N GLY A 212 -23.81 11.73 22.52
CA GLY A 212 -25.14 12.35 22.52
C GLY A 212 -26.27 11.38 22.14
N GLY A 213 -26.11 10.08 22.44
CA GLY A 213 -27.09 9.04 22.11
C GLY A 213 -27.10 8.61 20.64
N LYS A 214 -26.06 8.97 19.87
CA LYS A 214 -25.80 8.53 18.48
C LYS A 214 -24.49 7.75 18.43
N ILE A 215 -24.47 6.66 17.67
CA ILE A 215 -23.25 5.86 17.43
C ILE A 215 -22.49 6.43 16.23
N TYR A 216 -21.20 6.69 16.41
CA TYR A 216 -20.26 7.15 15.38
C TYR A 216 -19.16 6.12 15.16
N ASN A 217 -18.71 5.96 13.91
CA ASN A 217 -17.41 5.36 13.63
C ASN A 217 -16.35 6.45 13.76
N VAL A 218 -15.32 6.19 14.56
CA VAL A 218 -14.30 7.16 14.95
C VAL A 218 -12.94 6.63 14.55
N ALA A 219 -12.14 7.45 13.88
CA ALA A 219 -10.75 7.13 13.59
C ALA A 219 -9.82 8.25 14.05
N LEU A 220 -8.68 7.87 14.64
CA LEU A 220 -7.58 8.78 14.91
C LEU A 220 -6.85 9.10 13.60
N LEU A 221 -6.89 10.35 13.17
CA LEU A 221 -6.16 10.79 11.98
C LEU A 221 -4.69 11.07 12.31
N ARG A 222 -4.44 11.75 13.43
CA ARG A 222 -3.11 12.11 13.90
C ARG A 222 -3.16 12.58 15.35
N SER A 223 -2.08 12.36 16.10
CA SER A 223 -1.88 12.96 17.42
C SER A 223 -0.53 13.67 17.54
N TRP A 224 -0.46 14.66 18.42
CA TRP A 224 0.73 15.46 18.70
C TRP A 224 0.95 15.62 20.20
N ASN A 225 2.22 15.72 20.59
CA ASN A 225 2.64 16.28 21.86
C ASN A 225 2.91 17.77 21.66
N LEU A 226 2.15 18.62 22.35
CA LEU A 226 2.25 20.06 22.33
C LEU A 226 2.85 20.55 23.65
N VAL A 227 3.86 21.42 23.58
CA VAL A 227 4.49 22.02 24.75
C VAL A 227 4.40 23.55 24.64
N PRO A 228 3.60 24.23 25.48
CA PRO A 228 3.43 25.67 25.39
C PRO A 228 4.71 26.40 25.78
N GLN A 229 5.14 27.36 24.96
CA GLN A 229 6.39 28.11 25.14
C GLN A 229 6.19 29.45 25.85
N GLN A 230 4.95 29.91 25.96
CA GLN A 230 4.60 31.20 26.55
C GLN A 230 3.31 31.12 27.36
N ALA A 231 3.19 31.96 28.39
CA ALA A 231 1.98 32.06 29.19
C ALA A 231 0.93 32.94 28.51
N GLY A 232 -0.35 32.67 28.79
CA GLY A 232 -1.50 33.36 28.21
C GLY A 232 -2.51 32.39 27.61
N ASN A 233 -3.52 32.95 26.95
CA ASN A 233 -4.51 32.17 26.20
C ASN A 233 -3.97 31.97 24.79
N ILE A 234 -3.61 30.74 24.44
CA ILE A 234 -3.12 30.37 23.12
C ILE A 234 -4.25 29.66 22.38
N VAL A 235 -4.66 30.19 21.22
CA VAL A 235 -5.68 29.58 20.38
C VAL A 235 -5.01 28.65 19.37
N ILE A 236 -5.49 27.41 19.29
CA ILE A 236 -5.12 26.46 18.25
C ILE A 236 -6.08 26.65 17.07
N ASP A 237 -5.50 26.92 15.90
CA ASP A 237 -6.27 27.14 14.68
C ASP A 237 -7.06 25.89 14.27
N PRO A 238 -8.22 26.06 13.60
CA PRO A 238 -8.97 24.95 13.04
C PRO A 238 -8.16 24.09 12.06
N THR A 239 -8.36 22.78 12.14
CA THR A 239 -7.94 21.83 11.10
C THR A 239 -9.02 21.77 10.02
N GLU A 240 -8.62 21.66 8.76
CA GLU A 240 -9.54 21.51 7.63
C GLU A 240 -9.18 20.28 6.79
N LEU A 241 -10.17 19.51 6.33
CA LEU A 241 -9.99 18.53 5.26
C LEU A 241 -11.25 18.37 4.41
N VAL A 242 -11.11 17.71 3.26
CA VAL A 242 -12.22 17.39 2.37
C VAL A 242 -12.46 15.88 2.39
N CYS A 243 -13.61 15.45 2.90
CA CYS A 243 -14.07 14.07 2.85
C CYS A 243 -14.74 13.77 1.51
N VAL A 244 -14.43 12.61 0.96
CA VAL A 244 -15.13 12.03 -0.21
C VAL A 244 -16.07 10.95 0.31
N ILE A 245 -17.36 11.15 0.10
CA ILE A 245 -18.43 10.35 0.71
C ILE A 245 -19.32 9.82 -0.41
N ASN A 246 -19.64 8.53 -0.38
CA ASN A 246 -20.63 7.97 -1.30
C ASN A 246 -22.04 8.14 -0.72
N VAL A 247 -22.88 8.86 -1.45
CA VAL A 247 -24.31 9.00 -1.15
C VAL A 247 -25.13 8.29 -2.21
N ARG A 248 -26.24 7.68 -1.80
CA ARG A 248 -27.17 7.05 -2.72
C ARG A 248 -28.07 8.10 -3.35
N ILE A 249 -28.22 8.08 -4.67
CA ILE A 249 -29.13 8.96 -5.39
C ILE A 249 -30.38 8.16 -5.75
N ASP A 250 -31.55 8.63 -5.30
CA ASP A 250 -32.82 8.12 -5.80
C ASP A 250 -33.07 8.72 -7.20
N ARG A 251 -32.79 7.95 -8.26
CA ARG A 251 -33.18 8.31 -9.63
C ARG A 251 -34.47 7.60 -10.02
N PRO A 252 -35.40 8.28 -10.71
CA PRO A 252 -36.64 7.63 -11.17
C PRO A 252 -36.32 6.50 -12.14
N SER A 253 -36.78 5.29 -11.83
CA SER A 253 -36.60 4.10 -12.67
C SER A 253 -37.17 4.35 -14.07
N THR A 254 -36.33 4.16 -15.09
CA THR A 254 -36.69 4.27 -16.51
C THR A 254 -37.43 3.02 -17.02
N GLY A 255 -37.75 2.05 -16.16
CA GLY A 255 -38.53 0.85 -16.50
C GLY A 255 -37.73 -0.28 -17.16
N SER A 256 -36.40 -0.17 -17.26
CA SER A 256 -35.53 -1.17 -17.86
C SER A 256 -34.75 -1.95 -16.79
N ILE A 257 -35.13 -3.22 -16.59
CA ILE A 257 -34.51 -4.16 -15.64
C ILE A 257 -33.01 -4.37 -15.91
N PHE A 258 -32.59 -4.23 -17.17
CA PHE A 258 -31.18 -4.38 -17.56
C PHE A 258 -30.35 -3.14 -17.23
N GLU A 259 -30.96 -1.96 -17.20
CA GLU A 259 -30.26 -0.72 -16.82
C GLU A 259 -30.12 -0.61 -15.31
N GLU A 260 -31.11 -1.10 -14.56
CA GLU A 260 -31.11 -1.14 -13.09
C GLU A 260 -30.04 -2.08 -12.49
N PHE A 261 -29.59 -3.08 -13.26
CA PHE A 261 -28.51 -4.00 -12.84
C PHE A 261 -27.08 -3.43 -13.00
N PHE A 262 -26.88 -2.46 -13.90
CA PHE A 262 -25.57 -1.86 -14.19
C PHE A 262 -25.46 -0.40 -13.74
N GLN A 263 -26.50 0.16 -13.12
CA GLN A 263 -26.47 1.50 -12.57
C GLN A 263 -25.80 1.49 -11.19
N ASP A 264 -24.75 2.30 -11.08
CA ASP A 264 -24.13 2.62 -9.80
C ASP A 264 -24.98 3.72 -9.14
N ASP A 265 -25.83 3.34 -8.18
CA ASP A 265 -26.74 4.25 -7.46
C ASP A 265 -25.99 5.26 -6.57
N TYR A 266 -24.66 5.18 -6.51
CA TYR A 266 -23.83 6.00 -5.64
C TYR A 266 -23.18 7.16 -6.39
N GLN A 267 -23.25 8.34 -5.80
CA GLN A 267 -22.46 9.49 -6.21
C GLN A 267 -21.50 9.87 -5.09
N SER A 268 -20.23 10.04 -5.46
CA SER A 268 -19.23 10.59 -4.54
C SER A 268 -19.41 12.11 -4.45
N ILE A 269 -19.72 12.60 -3.25
CA ILE A 269 -19.75 14.03 -2.93
C ILE A 269 -18.52 14.41 -2.13
N ARG A 270 -18.07 15.65 -2.32
CA ARG A 270 -16.98 16.24 -1.53
C ARG A 270 -17.55 17.13 -0.46
N LYS A 271 -17.29 16.81 0.81
CA LYS A 271 -17.71 17.60 1.97
C LYS A 271 -16.47 18.12 2.70
N ARG A 272 -16.34 19.43 2.79
CA ARG A 272 -15.34 20.08 3.63
C ARG A 272 -15.78 20.00 5.09
N VAL A 273 -14.90 19.54 5.97
CA VAL A 273 -15.09 19.48 7.41
C VAL A 273 -13.96 20.22 8.11
N THR A 274 -14.29 20.90 9.20
CA THR A 274 -13.36 21.69 10.00
C THR A 274 -13.56 21.39 11.47
N THR A 275 -12.49 21.47 12.26
CA THR A 275 -12.61 21.49 13.72
C THR A 275 -13.02 22.88 14.21
N ASP A 276 -13.55 22.96 15.42
CA ASP A 276 -13.66 24.23 16.12
C ASP A 276 -12.28 24.70 16.63
N PRO A 277 -12.04 26.01 16.76
CA PRO A 277 -10.82 26.52 17.39
C PRO A 277 -10.82 26.18 18.88
N VAL A 278 -9.68 25.70 19.40
CA VAL A 278 -9.55 25.31 20.81
C VAL A 278 -8.62 26.30 21.52
N THR A 279 -9.04 26.84 22.66
CA THR A 279 -8.22 27.75 23.47
C THR A 279 -7.56 27.00 24.62
N VAL A 280 -6.24 27.16 24.77
CA VAL A 280 -5.45 26.60 25.87
C VAL A 280 -5.05 27.74 26.81
N HIS A 281 -5.34 27.57 28.10
CA HIS A 281 -5.02 28.51 29.16
C HIS A 281 -3.66 28.14 29.78
N VAL A 282 -2.63 28.93 29.47
CA VAL A 282 -1.26 28.67 29.92
C VAL A 282 -0.87 29.58 31.07
N SER A 283 -0.66 29.00 32.24
CA SER A 283 -0.14 29.70 33.42
C SER A 283 1.38 29.75 33.44
N ARG A 284 1.96 30.81 34.04
CA ARG A 284 3.41 30.88 34.27
C ARG A 284 3.83 29.84 35.32
N LEU A 285 5.07 29.37 35.22
CA LEU A 285 5.71 28.65 36.33
C LEU A 285 5.88 29.60 37.53
N PRO A 286 5.85 29.09 38.77
CA PRO A 286 6.08 29.89 39.97
C PRO A 286 7.46 30.58 39.96
N ASP A 287 7.57 31.73 40.61
CA ASP A 287 8.87 32.37 40.81
C ASP A 287 9.79 31.52 41.72
N GLY A 288 11.10 31.76 41.64
CA GLY A 288 12.09 31.07 42.48
C GLY A 288 12.70 29.81 41.86
N ALA A 289 12.77 29.75 40.52
CA ALA A 289 13.50 28.69 39.82
C ALA A 289 14.99 28.65 40.27
N PRO A 290 15.52 27.47 40.66
CA PRO A 290 16.94 27.31 40.98
C PRO A 290 17.84 27.64 39.78
N ALA A 291 19.10 28.02 40.03
CA ALA A 291 20.08 28.26 38.97
C ALA A 291 20.33 27.01 38.10
N SER A 292 20.21 25.81 38.70
CA SER A 292 20.31 24.52 37.99
C SER A 292 19.03 24.11 37.25
N PHE A 293 18.06 25.01 37.06
CA PHE A 293 16.81 24.69 36.36
C PHE A 293 17.03 24.46 34.86
N GLY A 294 16.95 23.20 34.45
CA GLY A 294 17.22 22.76 33.08
C GLY A 294 16.03 22.88 32.11
N GLY A 295 14.97 23.60 32.48
CA GLY A 295 13.75 23.76 31.65
C GLY A 295 12.79 22.56 31.68
N GLY A 296 13.09 21.53 32.47
CA GLY A 296 12.22 20.35 32.58
C GLY A 296 10.93 20.63 33.35
N VAL A 297 9.80 20.24 32.79
CA VAL A 297 8.47 20.32 33.39
C VAL A 297 7.81 18.94 33.26
N GLY A 298 7.57 18.28 34.39
CA GLY A 298 7.14 16.89 34.44
C GLY A 298 7.76 16.13 35.60
N ARG A 299 8.13 14.86 35.37
CA ARG A 299 8.79 14.01 36.37
C ARG A 299 10.02 13.37 35.76
N PHE A 300 11.18 13.62 36.36
CA PHE A 300 12.46 13.18 35.83
C PHE A 300 13.33 12.51 36.90
N SER A 301 14.23 11.67 36.43
CA SER A 301 15.34 11.07 37.16
C SER A 301 16.64 11.34 36.39
N MET A 302 17.76 11.41 37.10
CA MET A 302 19.07 11.69 36.52
C MET A 302 20.06 10.63 36.98
N SER A 303 20.94 10.22 36.07
CA SER A 303 22.11 9.39 36.36
C SER A 303 23.33 9.98 35.66
N ALA A 304 24.49 9.88 36.30
CA ALA A 304 25.77 10.36 35.79
C ALA A 304 26.77 9.21 35.78
N SER A 305 27.50 9.04 34.68
CA SER A 305 28.54 8.01 34.57
C SER A 305 29.68 8.49 33.68
N LEU A 306 30.88 8.01 33.94
CA LEU A 306 32.03 8.27 33.07
C LEU A 306 32.13 7.19 32.00
N SER A 307 32.67 7.54 30.84
CA SER A 307 33.00 6.55 29.81
C SER A 307 34.12 5.60 30.25
N ARG A 308 35.02 6.08 31.13
CA ARG A 308 36.15 5.35 31.72
C ARG A 308 36.52 5.97 33.07
N ASP A 309 36.88 5.13 34.03
CA ASP A 309 37.23 5.56 35.40
C ASP A 309 38.76 5.76 35.58
N GLU A 310 39.56 5.10 34.74
CA GLU A 310 41.01 5.28 34.66
C GLU A 310 41.41 5.81 33.27
N LEU A 311 42.17 6.91 33.25
CA LEU A 311 42.60 7.62 32.06
C LEU A 311 44.10 7.88 32.09
N SER A 312 44.74 8.02 30.94
CA SER A 312 46.09 8.60 30.86
C SER A 312 46.01 10.11 30.60
N VAL A 313 47.04 10.86 30.97
CA VAL A 313 47.15 12.28 30.56
C VAL A 313 47.03 12.37 29.04
N HIS A 314 46.21 13.31 28.54
CA HIS A 314 45.84 13.48 27.14
C HIS A 314 44.91 12.40 26.53
N ASP A 315 44.41 11.44 27.32
CA ASP A 315 43.39 10.49 26.85
C ASP A 315 42.01 11.14 26.86
N ALA A 316 41.22 10.90 25.81
CA ALA A 316 39.89 11.49 25.68
C ALA A 316 38.85 10.64 26.42
N ALA A 317 37.98 11.30 27.18
CA ALA A 317 36.88 10.68 27.90
C ALA A 317 35.62 11.54 27.79
N SER A 318 34.48 10.99 28.24
CA SER A 318 33.25 11.75 28.35
C SER A 318 32.52 11.47 29.66
N LEU A 319 31.91 12.52 30.20
CA LEU A 319 30.88 12.41 31.22
C LEU A 319 29.53 12.25 30.52
N GLN A 320 28.84 11.15 30.81
CA GLN A 320 27.51 10.83 30.30
C GLN A 320 26.46 11.13 31.38
N LEU A 321 25.64 12.16 31.14
CA LEU A 321 24.52 12.53 31.99
C LEU A 321 23.22 12.15 31.32
N ARG A 322 22.53 11.18 31.89
CA ARG A 322 21.27 10.64 31.38
C ARG A 322 20.12 11.16 32.23
N VAL A 323 19.24 11.93 31.61
CA VAL A 323 17.98 12.40 32.22
C VAL A 323 16.81 11.65 31.57
N THR A 324 16.05 10.92 32.36
CA THR A 324 14.92 10.10 31.89
C THR A 324 13.64 10.46 32.64
N GLY A 325 12.48 10.25 32.03
CA GLY A 325 11.20 10.52 32.70
C GLY A 325 10.05 10.79 31.75
N SER A 326 9.07 11.54 32.25
CA SER A 326 7.87 11.93 31.51
C SER A 326 7.69 13.45 31.57
N GLY A 327 7.47 14.09 30.42
CA GLY A 327 7.30 15.54 30.31
C GLY A 327 7.86 16.08 28.99
N ASN A 328 8.39 17.30 29.01
CA ASN A 328 8.96 18.00 27.86
C ASN A 328 10.41 17.59 27.53
N LEU A 329 10.67 16.29 27.39
CA LEU A 329 12.02 15.71 27.21
C LEU A 329 12.86 16.35 26.09
N ALA A 330 12.22 16.70 24.97
CA ALA A 330 12.92 17.29 23.82
C ALA A 330 13.49 18.69 24.13
N LEU A 331 12.89 19.41 25.08
CA LEU A 331 13.24 20.78 25.44
C LEU A 331 14.15 20.90 26.67
N LEU A 332 14.63 19.78 27.20
CA LEU A 332 15.57 19.81 28.31
C LEU A 332 16.90 20.41 27.86
N ASN A 333 17.40 21.35 28.65
CA ASN A 333 18.72 21.95 28.52
C ASN A 333 19.77 21.11 29.25
N ALA A 334 21.01 21.16 28.76
CA ALA A 334 22.13 20.49 29.38
C ALA A 334 22.46 21.13 30.75
N PRO A 335 22.64 20.35 31.83
CA PRO A 335 23.11 20.89 33.11
C PRO A 335 24.50 21.53 32.99
N GLU A 336 24.78 22.53 33.83
CA GLU A 336 26.15 23.01 34.01
C GLU A 336 26.94 22.01 34.87
N VAL A 337 28.17 21.71 34.44
CA VAL A 337 29.06 20.77 35.13
C VAL A 337 30.36 21.48 35.49
N ASN A 338 30.72 21.42 36.77
CA ASN A 338 31.98 21.98 37.26
C ASN A 338 33.10 20.94 37.14
N PHE A 339 33.88 21.03 36.07
CA PHE A 339 35.07 20.19 35.88
C PHE A 339 36.29 20.75 36.64
N PRO A 340 37.24 19.88 37.05
CA PRO A 340 38.53 20.31 37.56
C PRO A 340 39.25 21.25 36.56
N PRO A 341 40.02 22.25 37.04
CA PRO A 341 40.66 23.24 36.17
C PRO A 341 41.70 22.64 35.21
N ASP A 342 42.22 21.46 35.54
CA ASP A 342 43.19 20.73 34.73
C ASP A 342 42.54 19.93 33.58
N PHE A 343 41.21 20.01 33.42
CA PHE A 343 40.48 19.31 32.37
C PHE A 343 40.13 20.29 31.26
N GLU A 344 40.49 19.94 30.04
CA GLU A 344 40.07 20.63 28.83
C GLU A 344 38.70 20.06 28.40
N VAL A 345 37.65 20.85 28.54
CA VAL A 345 36.25 20.44 28.29
C VAL A 345 35.79 20.97 26.93
N TYR A 346 35.10 20.13 26.18
CA TYR A 346 34.53 20.46 24.88
C TYR A 346 33.01 20.62 24.95
N ASP A 347 32.42 21.11 23.86
CA ASP A 347 30.98 21.32 23.75
C ASP A 347 30.18 20.05 24.01
N VAL A 348 29.11 20.21 24.79
CA VAL A 348 28.19 19.12 25.15
C VAL A 348 27.48 18.59 23.91
N LYS A 349 27.51 17.27 23.73
CA LYS A 349 26.74 16.58 22.70
C LYS A 349 25.43 16.10 23.31
N THR A 350 24.31 16.49 22.70
CA THR A 350 22.98 16.09 23.15
C THR A 350 22.42 15.03 22.20
N SER A 351 21.87 13.95 22.75
CA SER A 351 21.22 12.87 21.99
C SER A 351 19.92 12.48 22.65
N ASP A 352 18.86 12.34 21.85
CA ASP A 352 17.58 11.84 22.33
C ASP A 352 17.64 10.32 22.49
N ILE A 353 17.17 9.81 23.63
CA ILE A 353 17.12 8.38 23.95
C ILE A 353 15.68 7.98 24.29
N PRO A 354 15.29 6.69 24.20
CA PRO A 354 13.95 6.26 24.58
C PRO A 354 13.61 6.67 26.02
N GLY A 355 12.59 7.53 26.17
CA GLY A 355 12.14 8.05 27.47
C GLY A 355 13.10 9.04 28.14
N GLY A 356 14.05 9.64 27.41
CA GLY A 356 15.05 10.52 28.02
C GLY A 356 15.90 11.34 27.04
N LYS A 357 16.87 12.05 27.61
CA LYS A 357 17.92 12.77 26.90
C LYS A 357 19.28 12.41 27.50
N LEU A 358 20.29 12.24 26.64
CA LEU A 358 21.67 12.00 27.02
C LEU A 358 22.49 13.25 26.69
N PHE A 359 23.17 13.78 27.69
CA PHE A 359 24.14 14.86 27.58
C PHE A 359 25.53 14.29 27.78
N GLU A 360 26.37 14.33 26.74
CA GLU A 360 27.75 13.86 26.79
C GLU A 360 28.69 15.06 26.78
N TYR A 361 29.54 15.16 27.80
CA TYR A 361 30.54 16.22 27.95
C TYR A 361 31.91 15.61 27.68
N PRO A 362 32.48 15.79 26.48
CA PRO A 362 33.82 15.30 26.18
C PRO A 362 34.86 16.14 26.91
N PHE A 363 35.85 15.50 27.52
CA PHE A 363 36.95 16.18 28.20
C PHE A 363 38.28 15.44 28.02
N ILE A 364 39.38 16.17 28.22
CA ILE A 364 40.75 15.65 28.18
C ILE A 364 41.51 16.14 29.42
N PRO A 365 42.07 15.26 30.26
CA PRO A 365 42.85 15.65 31.43
C PRO A 365 44.27 16.09 31.01
N ARG A 366 44.74 17.21 31.55
CA ARG A 366 46.07 17.80 31.26
C ARG A 366 47.15 17.47 32.29
N SER A 367 46.75 16.96 33.45
CA SER A 367 47.65 16.56 34.55
C SER A 367 47.28 15.17 35.09
N HIS A 368 48.19 14.56 35.84
CA HIS A 368 48.00 13.24 36.45
C HIS A 368 47.63 13.38 37.93
N GLY A 369 46.88 12.43 38.47
CA GLY A 369 46.39 12.45 39.85
C GLY A 369 45.00 11.87 39.97
N ASP A 370 44.47 11.88 41.20
CA ASP A 370 43.08 11.54 41.48
C ASP A 370 42.26 12.83 41.48
N PHE A 371 41.33 12.94 40.53
CA PHE A 371 40.42 14.08 40.41
C PHE A 371 39.02 13.68 40.84
N THR A 372 38.26 14.64 41.35
CA THR A 372 36.84 14.45 41.64
C THR A 372 36.03 15.48 40.85
N ILE A 373 35.05 15.02 40.09
CA ILE A 373 34.01 15.85 39.49
C ILE A 373 32.90 15.97 40.53
N GLU A 374 32.58 17.21 40.89
CA GLU A 374 31.57 17.51 41.90
C GLU A 374 30.16 17.04 41.45
N PRO A 375 29.26 16.73 42.40
CA PRO A 375 27.87 16.41 42.10
C PRO A 375 27.22 17.38 41.12
N VAL A 376 26.69 16.84 40.04
CA VAL A 376 25.94 17.63 39.05
C VAL A 376 24.53 17.83 39.58
N GLU A 377 24.09 19.09 39.60
CA GLU A 377 22.73 19.44 39.97
C GLU A 377 21.85 19.62 38.73
N TYR A 378 20.65 19.08 38.78
CA TYR A 378 19.64 19.28 37.75
C TYR A 378 18.29 19.53 38.38
N SER A 379 17.74 20.74 38.19
CA SER A 379 16.44 21.11 38.72
C SER A 379 15.37 21.07 37.62
N TYR A 380 14.19 20.56 37.97
CA TYR A 380 13.00 20.53 37.12
C TYR A 380 11.76 20.95 37.92
N PHE A 381 10.67 21.28 37.23
CA PHE A 381 9.40 21.59 37.87
C PHE A 381 8.47 20.37 37.86
N ASP A 382 8.10 19.90 39.06
CA ASP A 382 7.13 18.82 39.22
C ASP A 382 5.72 19.38 39.30
N ILE A 383 4.92 19.06 38.28
CA ILE A 383 3.53 19.52 38.13
C ILE A 383 2.65 18.99 39.27
N SER A 384 2.92 17.77 39.75
CA SER A 384 2.09 17.11 40.76
C SER A 384 2.25 17.74 42.15
N SER A 385 3.49 18.11 42.52
CA SER A 385 3.79 18.80 43.77
C SER A 385 3.79 20.33 43.64
N ARG A 386 3.70 20.86 42.41
CA ARG A 386 3.80 22.28 42.03
C ARG A 386 5.05 22.97 42.61
N ARG A 387 6.18 22.28 42.58
CA ARG A 387 7.45 22.75 43.15
C ARG A 387 8.62 22.39 42.25
N TYR A 388 9.70 23.17 42.38
CA TYR A 388 10.99 22.82 41.81
C TYR A 388 11.62 21.68 42.63
N VAL A 389 12.10 20.66 41.94
CA VAL A 389 12.80 19.50 42.51
C VAL A 389 14.21 19.47 41.93
N THR A 390 15.21 19.44 42.82
CA THR A 390 16.63 19.36 42.45
C THR A 390 17.12 17.92 42.59
N LEU A 391 17.59 17.35 41.49
CA LEU A 391 18.31 16.09 41.44
C LEU A 391 19.81 16.36 41.59
N ARG A 392 20.50 15.45 42.26
CA ARG A 392 21.96 15.49 42.41
C ARG A 392 22.54 14.14 42.03
N SER A 393 23.64 14.15 41.26
CA SER A 393 24.44 12.95 41.05
C SER A 393 25.34 12.66 42.24
N ASP A 394 25.90 11.46 42.30
CA ASP A 394 27.03 11.19 43.17
C ASP A 394 28.30 11.91 42.63
N PRO A 395 29.28 12.24 43.49
CA PRO A 395 30.60 12.68 43.05
C PRO A 395 31.28 11.59 42.22
N LEU A 396 31.92 11.97 41.12
CA LEU A 396 32.59 11.02 40.23
C LEU A 396 34.11 11.16 40.36
N SER A 397 34.77 10.08 40.76
CA SER A 397 36.24 10.05 40.86
C SER A 397 36.87 9.62 39.53
N VAL A 398 37.85 10.38 39.05
CA VAL A 398 38.61 10.11 37.82
C VAL A 398 40.07 9.93 38.19
N LYS A 399 40.63 8.75 37.91
CA LYS A 399 42.04 8.48 38.17
C LYS A 399 42.85 8.66 36.89
N VAL A 400 43.72 9.67 36.86
CA VAL A 400 44.55 9.98 35.70
C VAL A 400 45.99 9.54 35.96
N VAL A 401 46.43 8.48 35.27
CA VAL A 401 47.80 7.98 35.34
C VAL A 401 48.72 8.79 34.44
N ARG A 402 50.00 8.89 34.82
CA ARG A 402 51.03 9.38 33.90
C ARG A 402 51.07 8.43 32.71
N GLY A 403 50.85 8.94 31.50
CA GLY A 403 51.11 8.17 30.28
C GLY A 403 52.54 7.65 30.32
N ALA A 404 52.80 6.47 29.74
CA ALA A 404 54.08 5.78 29.81
C ALA A 404 55.23 6.66 29.24
N SER A 405 55.83 7.48 30.11
CA SER A 405 57.14 8.06 29.89
C SER A 405 58.16 6.97 30.22
N SER A 406 58.84 6.47 29.20
CA SER A 406 60.04 5.65 29.37
C SER A 406 60.98 6.31 30.37
N GLY A 407 61.08 5.73 31.56
CA GLY A 407 61.96 6.23 32.62
C GLY A 407 63.41 5.80 32.37
N ALA A 408 64.34 6.75 32.50
CA ALA A 408 65.67 6.50 33.05
C ALA A 408 66.29 7.83 33.53
N ASP A 409 66.74 7.81 34.78
CA ASP A 409 67.33 8.90 35.56
C ASP A 409 68.78 9.25 35.19
N SER A 410 69.15 10.49 35.56
CA SER A 410 70.49 11.00 35.96
C SER A 410 71.64 11.18 34.93
N THR A 411 71.97 12.44 34.59
CA THR A 411 73.20 13.16 35.02
C THR A 411 73.32 14.56 34.35
N SER A 412 73.97 15.48 35.06
CA SER A 412 74.13 16.91 34.79
C SER A 412 74.73 17.30 33.42
N GLY A 413 74.26 18.42 32.87
CA GLY A 413 74.93 19.15 31.79
C GLY A 413 74.08 20.27 31.19
N VAL A 414 74.27 21.49 31.69
CA VAL A 414 73.77 22.72 31.04
C VAL A 414 74.54 22.92 29.75
N LEU A 415 73.88 22.86 28.57
CA LEU A 415 74.24 23.62 27.37
C LEU A 415 73.02 23.86 26.46
N MET A 416 72.93 25.13 26.06
CA MET A 416 72.16 25.82 25.01
C MET A 416 71.23 25.08 24.04
N SER A 417 70.13 25.78 23.74
CA SER A 417 69.35 25.80 22.50
C SER A 417 69.98 25.06 21.31
N GLY A 418 69.52 23.84 21.10
CA GLY A 418 69.42 23.25 19.79
C GLY A 418 67.94 23.03 19.52
N VAL A 419 67.41 23.68 18.48
CA VAL A 419 66.15 23.28 17.86
C VAL A 419 66.32 21.81 17.46
N GLN A 420 65.90 20.89 18.34
CA GLN A 420 65.54 19.56 17.90
C GLN A 420 64.24 19.75 17.12
N ARG A 421 64.39 20.02 15.82
CA ARG A 421 63.60 19.27 14.85
C ARG A 421 63.75 17.82 15.29
N ARG A 422 62.77 17.33 16.06
CA ARG A 422 62.47 15.91 16.01
C ARG A 422 62.40 15.61 14.53
N ASP A 423 63.29 14.74 14.10
CA ASP A 423 63.17 14.04 12.85
C ASP A 423 61.69 13.90 12.56
N VAL A 424 61.30 14.44 11.40
CA VAL A 424 60.16 13.90 10.69
C VAL A 424 60.47 12.41 10.65
N ARG A 425 59.93 11.66 11.63
CA ARG A 425 59.74 10.23 11.51
C ARG A 425 59.03 10.14 10.19
N ASP A 426 59.79 9.63 9.23
CA ASP A 426 59.38 9.35 7.89
C ASP A 426 57.93 8.88 7.94
N VAL A 427 57.00 9.77 7.57
CA VAL A 427 55.64 9.39 7.18
C VAL A 427 55.78 8.84 5.76
N GLY A 428 56.66 7.84 5.62
CA GLY A 428 56.96 7.05 4.44
C GLY A 428 56.54 5.61 4.65
N SER A 429 55.58 5.37 5.54
CA SER A 429 54.90 4.08 5.70
C SER A 429 53.38 4.19 5.51
N ASP A 430 52.93 5.22 4.79
CA ASP A 430 51.51 5.37 4.41
C ASP A 430 51.26 5.08 2.92
N VAL A 431 52.19 4.35 2.28
CA VAL A 431 51.92 3.66 1.01
C VAL A 431 52.31 2.21 1.22
N ARG A 432 51.32 1.33 1.42
CA ARG A 432 51.56 -0.11 1.29
C ARG A 432 52.15 -0.35 -0.11
N PHE A 433 53.22 -1.14 -0.20
CA PHE A 433 53.73 -1.61 -1.49
C PHE A 433 52.56 -2.18 -2.30
N ILE A 434 52.48 -1.82 -3.58
CA ILE A 434 51.43 -2.31 -4.47
C ILE A 434 51.56 -3.84 -4.52
N SER A 435 50.43 -4.54 -4.36
CA SER A 435 50.41 -6.00 -4.40
C SER A 435 50.85 -6.48 -5.78
N THR A 436 52.07 -6.99 -5.90
CA THR A 436 52.64 -7.56 -7.15
C THR A 436 52.10 -8.95 -7.47
N ARG A 437 51.20 -9.48 -6.63
CA ARG A 437 50.59 -10.80 -6.80
C ARG A 437 49.62 -10.77 -7.99
N MET A 438 49.72 -11.75 -8.89
CA MET A 438 48.90 -11.81 -10.11
C MET A 438 47.40 -11.97 -9.75
N PRO A 439 46.53 -11.01 -10.09
CA PRO A 439 45.12 -11.02 -9.71
C PRO A 439 44.31 -11.89 -10.68
N SER A 440 43.25 -12.56 -10.21
CA SER A 440 42.31 -13.22 -11.13
C SER A 440 41.44 -12.15 -11.82
N LEU A 441 41.74 -11.83 -13.08
CA LEU A 441 41.02 -10.82 -13.87
C LEU A 441 39.74 -11.41 -14.48
N SER A 442 38.61 -10.74 -14.28
CA SER A 442 37.32 -11.13 -14.86
C SER A 442 36.65 -9.92 -15.53
N PRO A 443 35.83 -10.10 -16.58
CA PRO A 443 35.14 -8.97 -17.21
C PRO A 443 34.24 -8.26 -16.20
N SER A 444 34.35 -6.94 -16.09
CA SER A 444 33.40 -6.13 -15.32
C SER A 444 31.98 -6.34 -15.87
N GLY A 445 31.02 -6.59 -14.97
CA GLY A 445 29.65 -6.90 -15.36
C GLY A 445 29.07 -5.83 -16.27
N ALA A 446 28.65 -6.21 -17.48
CA ALA A 446 27.99 -5.30 -18.41
C ALA A 446 26.67 -4.81 -17.80
N PHE A 447 26.50 -3.49 -17.69
CA PHE A 447 25.23 -2.89 -17.31
C PHE A 447 24.13 -3.37 -18.28
N PHE A 448 23.02 -3.86 -17.72
CA PHE A 448 21.88 -4.34 -18.52
C PHE A 448 21.31 -3.24 -19.42
N VAL A 449 21.31 -2.00 -18.91
CA VAL A 449 20.87 -0.79 -19.61
C VAL A 449 21.93 -0.41 -20.66
N GLY A 450 21.59 -0.55 -21.95
CA GLY A 450 22.49 -0.31 -23.08
C GLY A 450 22.92 -1.57 -23.83
N SER A 451 22.68 -2.76 -23.29
CA SER A 451 22.91 -4.03 -23.99
C SER A 451 21.97 -4.21 -25.20
N ALA A 452 22.37 -5.02 -26.18
CA ALA A 452 21.51 -5.35 -27.32
C ALA A 452 20.18 -5.98 -26.88
N LEU A 453 20.20 -6.79 -25.81
CA LEU A 453 19.01 -7.41 -25.25
C LEU A 453 18.03 -6.38 -24.67
N PHE A 454 18.52 -5.31 -24.03
CA PHE A 454 17.68 -4.22 -23.54
C PHE A 454 16.92 -3.54 -24.68
N TRP A 455 17.59 -3.21 -25.78
CA TRP A 455 16.93 -2.61 -26.95
C TRP A 455 15.94 -3.56 -27.62
N VAL A 456 16.22 -4.87 -27.63
CA VAL A 456 15.27 -5.89 -28.10
C VAL A 456 14.00 -5.92 -27.24
N ILE A 457 14.14 -5.83 -25.91
CA ILE A 457 12.99 -5.81 -24.98
C ILE A 457 12.18 -4.52 -25.15
N VAL A 458 12.84 -3.36 -25.31
CA VAL A 458 12.16 -2.08 -25.57
C VAL A 458 11.39 -2.14 -26.89
N ALA A 459 11.99 -2.66 -27.95
CA ALA A 459 11.31 -2.85 -29.24
C ALA A 459 10.12 -3.80 -29.12
N LEU A 460 10.25 -4.90 -28.36
CA LEU A 460 9.17 -5.85 -28.11
C LEU A 460 7.99 -5.20 -27.39
N MET A 461 8.23 -4.34 -26.39
CA MET A 461 7.16 -3.61 -25.70
C MET A 461 6.39 -2.67 -26.64
N PHE A 462 7.09 -1.99 -27.55
CA PHE A 462 6.44 -1.16 -28.57
C PHE A 462 5.60 -1.99 -29.55
N VAL A 463 6.10 -3.13 -30.01
CA VAL A 463 5.36 -4.03 -30.91
C VAL A 463 4.11 -4.59 -30.22
N LEU A 464 4.21 -5.00 -28.95
CA LEU A 464 3.07 -5.50 -28.17
C LEU A 464 2.00 -4.41 -27.95
N SER A 465 2.41 -3.18 -27.67
CA SER A 465 1.50 -2.04 -27.52
C SER A 465 0.79 -1.71 -28.84
N ALA A 466 1.51 -1.69 -29.96
CA ALA A 466 0.94 -1.48 -31.29
C ALA A 466 -0.05 -2.60 -31.68
N ALA A 467 0.28 -3.85 -31.37
CA ALA A 467 -0.60 -5.00 -31.58
C ALA A 467 -1.86 -4.89 -30.73
N ALA A 468 -1.74 -4.55 -29.44
CA ALA A 468 -2.87 -4.34 -28.55
C ALA A 468 -3.79 -3.20 -29.05
N TRP A 469 -3.22 -2.08 -29.48
CA TRP A 469 -3.96 -0.98 -30.07
C TRP A 469 -4.72 -1.40 -31.34
N PHE A 470 -4.10 -2.17 -32.23
CA PHE A 470 -4.74 -2.68 -33.44
C PHE A 470 -5.88 -3.67 -33.13
N VAL A 471 -5.69 -4.54 -32.13
CA VAL A 471 -6.73 -5.46 -31.65
C VAL A 471 -7.90 -4.69 -31.04
N LEU A 472 -7.63 -3.69 -30.18
CA LEU A 472 -8.67 -2.86 -29.58
C LEU A 472 -9.42 -2.02 -30.64
N LYS A 473 -8.71 -1.49 -31.63
CA LYS A 473 -9.32 -0.75 -32.75
C LYS A 473 -10.21 -1.64 -33.61
N THR A 474 -9.78 -2.88 -33.90
CA THR A 474 -10.61 -3.83 -34.66
C THR A 474 -11.80 -4.34 -33.85
N LEU A 475 -11.65 -4.51 -32.53
CA LEU A 475 -12.76 -4.85 -31.62
C LEU A 475 -13.78 -3.71 -31.52
N ALA A 476 -13.32 -2.47 -31.40
CA ALA A 476 -14.18 -1.28 -31.38
C ALA A 476 -14.94 -1.12 -32.71
N ALA A 477 -14.28 -1.30 -33.85
CA ALA A 477 -14.92 -1.29 -35.17
C ALA A 477 -15.96 -2.42 -35.33
N ARG A 478 -15.72 -3.61 -34.76
CA ARG A 478 -16.69 -4.71 -34.74
C ARG A 478 -17.89 -4.47 -33.83
N ARG A 479 -17.71 -3.71 -32.74
CA ARG A 479 -18.80 -3.33 -31.81
C ARG A 479 -19.64 -2.17 -32.36
N ALA A 480 -19.05 -1.31 -33.18
CA ALA A 480 -19.76 -0.22 -33.88
C ALA A 480 -20.67 -0.71 -35.03
N ASP A 481 -20.46 -1.94 -35.54
CA ASP A 481 -21.31 -2.53 -36.58
C ASP A 481 -22.52 -3.29 -35.98
N VAL A 482 -23.49 -2.53 -35.49
CA VAL A 482 -24.80 -3.05 -35.01
C VAL A 482 -25.56 -3.75 -36.14
N ALA A 483 -25.36 -3.33 -37.40
CA ALA A 483 -25.97 -3.96 -38.56
C ALA A 483 -25.39 -5.37 -38.85
N GLY A 484 -24.07 -5.54 -38.72
CA GLY A 484 -23.39 -6.82 -38.95
C GLY A 484 -23.70 -7.90 -37.92
N THR A 485 -23.97 -7.52 -36.66
CA THR A 485 -24.36 -8.47 -35.60
C THR A 485 -25.81 -8.93 -35.77
N LYS A 486 -26.75 -8.02 -35.99
CA LYS A 486 -28.16 -8.35 -36.29
C LYS A 486 -28.29 -9.27 -37.50
N ASN A 487 -27.55 -8.98 -38.57
CA ASN A 487 -27.57 -9.74 -39.81
C ASN A 487 -26.97 -11.18 -39.66
N ARG A 488 -25.96 -11.36 -38.79
CA ARG A 488 -25.43 -12.70 -38.44
C ARG A 488 -26.36 -13.48 -37.50
N VAL A 489 -27.09 -12.77 -36.63
CA VAL A 489 -28.11 -13.36 -35.75
C VAL A 489 -29.35 -13.76 -36.55
N ALA A 490 -29.75 -12.99 -37.56
CA ALA A 490 -30.89 -13.25 -38.46
C ALA A 490 -30.87 -14.67 -39.05
N VAL A 491 -29.74 -15.06 -39.67
CA VAL A 491 -29.58 -16.39 -40.28
C VAL A 491 -29.58 -17.50 -39.23
N LYS A 492 -28.94 -17.25 -38.08
CA LYS A 492 -28.90 -18.21 -36.97
C LYS A 492 -30.29 -18.44 -36.37
N MET A 493 -31.08 -17.37 -36.22
CA MET A 493 -32.43 -17.40 -35.68
C MET A 493 -33.42 -18.00 -36.68
N ALA A 494 -33.34 -17.64 -37.96
CA ALA A 494 -34.13 -18.24 -39.04
C ALA A 494 -33.89 -19.75 -39.13
N ARG A 495 -32.63 -20.20 -39.09
CA ARG A 495 -32.30 -21.63 -39.07
C ARG A 495 -32.84 -22.35 -37.83
N ARG A 496 -32.76 -21.71 -36.65
CA ARG A 496 -33.31 -22.29 -35.40
C ARG A 496 -34.83 -22.45 -35.49
N ARG A 497 -35.54 -21.46 -36.04
CA ARG A 497 -36.99 -21.52 -36.23
C ARG A 497 -37.41 -22.50 -37.33
N LEU A 498 -36.65 -22.59 -38.42
CA LEU A 498 -36.87 -23.62 -39.45
C LEU A 498 -36.71 -25.03 -38.88
N LEU A 499 -35.73 -25.27 -38.01
CA LEU A 499 -35.60 -26.57 -37.30
C LEU A 499 -36.80 -26.86 -36.39
N GLN A 500 -37.40 -25.84 -35.78
CA GLN A 500 -38.64 -26.00 -34.99
C GLN A 500 -39.85 -26.26 -35.89
N ALA A 501 -39.95 -25.59 -37.04
CA ALA A 501 -40.95 -25.90 -38.05
C ALA A 501 -40.78 -27.35 -38.57
N GLU A 502 -39.56 -27.84 -38.75
CA GLU A 502 -39.30 -29.24 -39.12
C GLU A 502 -39.78 -30.25 -38.06
N ASP A 503 -39.63 -29.92 -36.78
CA ASP A 503 -40.13 -30.74 -35.68
C ASP A 503 -41.68 -30.76 -35.66
N PHE A 504 -42.33 -29.63 -35.93
CA PHE A 504 -43.79 -29.56 -36.08
C PHE A 504 -44.30 -30.28 -37.32
N LEU A 505 -43.54 -30.26 -38.42
CA LEU A 505 -43.80 -31.05 -39.62
C LEU A 505 -43.77 -32.56 -39.31
N LYS A 506 -42.73 -33.03 -38.59
CA LYS A 506 -42.59 -34.44 -38.19
C LYS A 506 -43.70 -34.91 -37.24
N LYS A 507 -44.20 -34.00 -36.40
CA LYS A 507 -45.31 -34.24 -35.47
C LYS A 507 -46.70 -34.05 -36.11
N ASN A 508 -46.76 -33.71 -37.40
CA ASN A 508 -47.97 -33.47 -38.18
C ASN A 508 -48.88 -32.38 -37.58
N LEU A 509 -48.28 -31.37 -36.94
CA LEU A 509 -48.97 -30.25 -36.31
C LEU A 509 -49.12 -29.09 -37.31
N TYR A 510 -50.22 -29.14 -38.09
CA TYR A 510 -50.49 -28.21 -39.20
C TYR A 510 -50.42 -26.73 -38.80
N THR A 511 -51.20 -26.32 -37.80
CA THR A 511 -51.32 -24.91 -37.39
C THR A 511 -49.99 -24.37 -36.82
N ALA A 512 -49.33 -25.16 -35.97
CA ALA A 512 -48.07 -24.77 -35.35
C ALA A 512 -46.92 -24.70 -36.37
N PHE A 513 -46.94 -25.57 -37.39
CA PHE A 513 -45.96 -25.55 -38.48
C PHE A 513 -46.03 -24.25 -39.28
N TYR A 514 -47.21 -23.86 -39.77
CA TYR A 514 -47.36 -22.65 -40.58
C TYR A 514 -47.15 -21.37 -39.77
N GLU A 515 -47.49 -21.37 -38.48
CA GLU A 515 -47.21 -20.24 -37.57
C GLU A 515 -45.70 -20.01 -37.41
N GLU A 516 -44.93 -21.07 -37.12
CA GLU A 516 -43.48 -20.94 -36.98
C GLU A 516 -42.78 -20.70 -38.32
N LEU A 517 -43.27 -21.26 -39.43
CA LEU A 517 -42.72 -20.98 -40.77
C LEU A 517 -42.92 -19.51 -41.15
N HIS A 518 -44.12 -18.96 -40.93
CA HIS A 518 -44.41 -17.54 -41.15
C HIS A 518 -43.52 -16.64 -40.26
N ARG A 519 -43.36 -16.99 -38.99
CA ARG A 519 -42.52 -16.27 -38.03
C ARG A 519 -41.02 -16.37 -38.35
N ALA A 520 -40.59 -17.47 -38.98
CA ALA A 520 -39.23 -17.64 -39.47
C ALA A 520 -38.94 -16.75 -40.68
N LEU A 521 -39.86 -16.68 -41.65
CA LEU A 521 -39.73 -15.85 -42.85
C LEU A 521 -39.73 -14.35 -42.50
N LEU A 522 -40.70 -13.89 -41.70
CA LEU A 522 -40.77 -12.48 -41.29
C LEU A 522 -39.61 -12.06 -40.38
N GLY A 523 -39.23 -12.93 -39.43
CA GLY A 523 -38.08 -12.69 -38.56
C GLY A 523 -36.77 -12.60 -39.35
N TYR A 524 -36.61 -13.42 -40.39
CA TYR A 524 -35.45 -13.36 -41.27
C TYR A 524 -35.35 -11.99 -41.97
N VAL A 525 -36.42 -11.49 -42.59
CA VAL A 525 -36.41 -10.20 -43.30
C VAL A 525 -36.24 -9.02 -42.34
N SER A 526 -36.97 -9.02 -41.21
CA SER A 526 -36.87 -7.96 -40.19
C SER A 526 -35.45 -7.85 -39.63
N ASP A 527 -34.83 -8.97 -39.23
CA ASP A 527 -33.48 -8.97 -38.67
C ASP A 527 -32.39 -8.71 -39.73
N LYS A 528 -32.63 -9.10 -41.00
CA LYS A 528 -31.69 -8.92 -42.11
C LYS A 528 -31.62 -7.48 -42.60
N PHE A 529 -32.78 -6.86 -42.78
CA PHE A 529 -32.93 -5.52 -43.34
C PHE A 529 -33.17 -4.44 -42.28
N ASN A 530 -33.22 -4.83 -40.99
CA ASN A 530 -33.49 -3.95 -39.85
C ASN A 530 -34.77 -3.12 -40.06
N MET A 531 -35.82 -3.78 -40.56
CA MET A 531 -37.14 -3.20 -40.83
C MET A 531 -38.02 -3.34 -39.58
N ASP A 532 -38.72 -2.26 -39.23
CA ASP A 532 -39.74 -2.28 -38.20
C ASP A 532 -41.00 -3.01 -38.71
N ALA A 533 -41.83 -3.51 -37.81
CA ALA A 533 -43.05 -4.27 -38.14
C ALA A 533 -44.04 -3.46 -39.00
N ALA A 534 -43.99 -2.12 -38.93
CA ALA A 534 -44.80 -1.21 -39.74
C ALA A 534 -44.42 -1.22 -41.23
N ASP A 535 -43.17 -1.55 -41.56
CA ASP A 535 -42.65 -1.48 -42.92
C ASP A 535 -42.67 -2.84 -43.66
N MET A 536 -43.15 -3.90 -43.00
CA MET A 536 -43.13 -5.29 -43.49
C MET A 536 -44.30 -5.64 -44.44
N SER A 537 -44.66 -4.74 -45.36
CA SER A 537 -45.61 -5.05 -46.43
C SER A 537 -44.97 -5.97 -47.48
N LYS A 538 -45.76 -6.81 -48.15
CA LYS A 538 -45.26 -7.75 -49.18
C LYS A 538 -44.51 -7.03 -50.32
N ASP A 539 -44.99 -5.84 -50.69
CA ASP A 539 -44.36 -5.00 -51.70
C ASP A 539 -43.00 -4.48 -51.23
N ASN A 540 -42.90 -4.00 -49.99
CA ASN A 540 -41.64 -3.53 -49.40
C ASN A 540 -40.64 -4.69 -49.22
N ILE A 541 -41.11 -5.89 -48.86
CA ILE A 541 -40.26 -7.07 -48.73
C ILE A 541 -39.68 -7.46 -50.09
N SER A 542 -40.48 -7.45 -51.15
CA SER A 542 -40.03 -7.73 -52.52
C SER A 542 -39.03 -6.68 -53.03
N GLU A 543 -39.32 -5.40 -52.79
CA GLU A 543 -38.42 -4.29 -53.15
C GLU A 543 -37.08 -4.40 -52.42
N LYS A 544 -37.08 -4.64 -51.11
CA LYS A 544 -35.85 -4.79 -50.32
C LYS A 544 -35.03 -6.02 -50.70
N LEU A 545 -35.68 -7.13 -51.07
CA LEU A 545 -35.00 -8.33 -51.55
C LEU A 545 -34.34 -8.10 -52.91
N THR A 546 -35.00 -7.39 -53.81
CA THR A 546 -34.47 -7.06 -55.15
C THR A 546 -33.37 -5.98 -55.08
N GLU A 547 -33.51 -4.97 -54.24
CA GLU A 547 -32.44 -3.99 -53.92
C GLU A 547 -31.19 -4.67 -53.35
N ALA A 548 -31.36 -5.75 -52.58
CA ALA A 548 -30.27 -6.54 -52.03
C ALA A 548 -29.62 -7.50 -53.04
N GLY A 549 -30.08 -7.50 -54.29
CA GLY A 549 -29.54 -8.27 -55.40
C GLY A 549 -30.16 -9.65 -55.58
N ALA A 550 -31.24 -10.01 -54.87
CA ALA A 550 -31.95 -11.27 -55.14
C ALA A 550 -32.63 -11.22 -56.52
N ASP A 551 -32.61 -12.35 -57.22
CA ASP A 551 -33.32 -12.49 -58.49
C ASP A 551 -34.83 -12.28 -58.29
N ALA A 552 -35.49 -11.67 -59.28
CA ALA A 552 -36.92 -11.36 -59.21
C ALA A 552 -37.78 -12.63 -59.00
N GLY A 553 -37.33 -13.79 -59.49
CA GLY A 553 -37.96 -15.08 -59.22
C GLY A 553 -37.85 -15.50 -57.75
N ALA A 554 -36.70 -15.29 -57.11
CA ALA A 554 -36.49 -15.65 -55.70
C ALA A 554 -37.25 -14.72 -54.73
N ALA A 555 -37.36 -13.43 -55.06
CA ALA A 555 -38.19 -12.48 -54.31
C ALA A 555 -39.69 -12.83 -54.45
N GLY A 556 -40.14 -13.17 -55.65
CA GLY A 556 -41.52 -13.64 -55.90
C GLY A 556 -41.83 -14.95 -55.17
N ASP A 557 -40.91 -15.91 -55.17
CA ASP A 557 -41.05 -17.17 -54.43
C ASP A 557 -41.14 -16.95 -52.90
N PHE A 558 -40.42 -15.96 -52.38
CA PHE A 558 -40.48 -15.59 -50.96
C PHE A 558 -41.85 -15.01 -50.58
N VAL A 559 -42.40 -14.11 -51.40
CA VAL A 559 -43.74 -13.54 -51.19
C VAL A 559 -44.81 -14.62 -51.34
N ALA A 560 -44.70 -15.51 -52.32
CA ALA A 560 -45.65 -16.61 -52.53
C ALA A 560 -45.65 -17.61 -51.35
N LEU A 561 -44.51 -17.82 -50.68
CA LEU A 561 -44.43 -18.61 -49.46
C LEU A 561 -45.12 -17.92 -48.28
N LEU A 562 -45.00 -16.59 -48.18
CA LEU A 562 -45.70 -15.82 -47.15
C LEU A 562 -47.22 -15.88 -47.37
N ASP A 563 -47.67 -15.73 -48.61
CA ASP A 563 -49.08 -15.91 -49.01
C ASP A 563 -49.61 -17.30 -48.66
N ALA A 564 -48.81 -18.34 -48.95
CA ALA A 564 -49.18 -19.72 -48.61
C ALA A 564 -49.31 -19.93 -47.10
N CYS A 565 -48.42 -19.32 -46.29
CA CYS A 565 -48.51 -19.40 -44.84
C CYS A 565 -49.70 -18.63 -44.27
N GLU A 566 -50.00 -17.44 -44.80
CA GLU A 566 -51.17 -16.66 -44.41
C GLU A 566 -52.47 -17.39 -44.79
N PHE A 567 -52.55 -17.91 -46.02
CA PHE A 567 -53.70 -18.66 -46.49
C PHE A 567 -53.96 -19.90 -45.63
N ALA A 568 -52.93 -20.68 -45.33
CA ALA A 568 -53.02 -21.85 -44.44
C ALA A 568 -53.46 -21.47 -43.02
N ARG A 569 -53.14 -20.26 -42.55
CA ARG A 569 -53.56 -19.76 -41.23
C ARG A 569 -55.03 -19.37 -41.19
N TYR A 570 -55.57 -18.81 -42.28
CA TYR A 570 -56.95 -18.31 -42.34
C TYR A 570 -57.96 -19.32 -42.93
N ALA A 571 -57.51 -20.36 -43.63
CA ALA A 571 -58.35 -21.42 -44.19
C ALA A 571 -57.85 -22.84 -43.79
N PRO A 572 -58.00 -23.23 -42.51
CA PRO A 572 -57.57 -24.54 -42.03
C PRO A 572 -58.49 -25.64 -42.58
N GLY A 573 -58.15 -26.21 -43.74
CA GLY A 573 -58.92 -27.28 -44.37
C GLY A 573 -58.49 -27.69 -45.78
N SER A 574 -57.69 -26.87 -46.48
CA SER A 574 -57.19 -27.19 -47.81
C SER A 574 -55.67 -27.41 -47.80
N GLY A 575 -55.23 -28.66 -47.74
CA GLY A 575 -53.88 -29.06 -48.19
C GLY A 575 -52.89 -29.43 -47.09
N ASN A 576 -53.00 -30.65 -46.55
CA ASN A 576 -51.92 -31.29 -45.77
C ASN A 576 -50.75 -31.76 -46.66
N GLU A 577 -50.98 -31.98 -47.96
CA GLU A 577 -49.99 -32.58 -48.88
C GLU A 577 -48.86 -31.63 -49.30
N ALA A 578 -49.01 -30.31 -49.08
CA ALA A 578 -48.03 -29.31 -49.52
C ALA A 578 -47.04 -28.87 -48.43
N MET A 579 -47.20 -29.28 -47.16
CA MET A 579 -46.37 -28.81 -46.04
C MET A 579 -44.88 -29.06 -46.23
N ALA A 580 -44.52 -30.27 -46.67
CA ALA A 580 -43.12 -30.65 -46.92
C ALA A 580 -42.53 -29.85 -48.09
N ALA A 581 -43.31 -29.63 -49.15
CA ALA A 581 -42.90 -28.83 -50.31
C ALA A 581 -42.70 -27.34 -49.93
N HIS A 582 -43.56 -26.77 -49.09
CA HIS A 582 -43.40 -25.40 -48.59
C HIS A 582 -42.19 -25.25 -47.67
N TYR A 583 -41.89 -26.24 -46.83
CA TYR A 583 -40.68 -26.25 -46.00
C TYR A 583 -39.41 -26.29 -46.86
N GLU A 584 -39.33 -27.23 -47.81
CA GLU A 584 -38.18 -27.36 -48.71
C GLU A 584 -38.00 -26.09 -49.54
N LYS A 585 -39.09 -25.54 -50.09
CA LYS A 585 -39.06 -24.29 -50.84
C LYS A 585 -38.58 -23.12 -49.98
N ALA A 586 -39.02 -23.00 -48.72
CA ALA A 586 -38.55 -21.96 -47.81
C ALA A 586 -37.05 -22.05 -47.50
N VAL A 587 -36.53 -23.26 -47.28
CA VAL A 587 -35.09 -23.49 -47.06
C VAL A 587 -34.29 -23.10 -48.31
N VAL A 588 -34.75 -23.51 -49.50
CA VAL A 588 -34.10 -23.19 -50.77
C VAL A 588 -34.11 -21.68 -51.02
N THR A 589 -35.25 -21.01 -50.90
CA THR A 589 -35.38 -19.56 -51.15
C THR A 589 -34.50 -18.74 -50.20
N ILE A 590 -34.47 -19.05 -48.89
CA ILE A 590 -33.57 -18.36 -47.93
C ILE A 590 -32.10 -18.61 -48.30
N SER A 591 -31.75 -19.84 -48.68
CA SER A 591 -30.36 -20.18 -49.03
C SER A 591 -29.86 -19.49 -50.30
N LEU A 592 -30.72 -19.35 -51.31
CA LEU A 592 -30.42 -18.65 -52.56
C LEU A 592 -30.22 -17.15 -52.30
N ILE A 593 -31.12 -16.54 -51.52
CA ILE A 593 -31.02 -15.14 -51.14
C ILE A 593 -29.70 -14.89 -50.38
N GLU A 594 -29.34 -15.75 -49.41
CA GLU A 594 -28.07 -15.65 -48.69
C GLU A 594 -26.82 -15.82 -49.57
N ALA A 595 -26.84 -16.76 -50.51
CA ALA A 595 -25.71 -17.02 -51.40
C ALA A 595 -25.36 -15.80 -52.26
N VAL A 596 -26.38 -15.10 -52.76
CA VAL A 596 -26.21 -13.90 -53.57
C VAL A 596 -25.69 -12.73 -52.74
N MET A 597 -26.26 -12.51 -51.55
CA MET A 597 -25.84 -11.41 -50.67
C MET A 597 -24.41 -11.58 -50.12
N LYS A 598 -23.94 -12.82 -49.94
CA LYS A 598 -22.56 -13.10 -49.48
C LYS A 598 -21.50 -12.76 -50.54
N LYS A 599 -21.85 -12.92 -51.83
CA LYS A 599 -20.97 -12.62 -52.98
C LYS A 599 -20.79 -11.11 -53.20
N HIS A 600 -21.80 -10.29 -52.87
CA HIS A 600 -21.74 -8.84 -52.96
C HIS A 600 -20.80 -8.20 -51.92
N LYS A 601 -20.62 -8.83 -50.75
CA LYS A 601 -19.81 -8.28 -49.64
C LYS A 601 -18.29 -8.46 -49.81
N SER A 602 -17.83 -9.44 -50.59
CA SER A 602 -16.40 -9.77 -50.74
C SER A 602 -15.61 -8.82 -51.67
N ILE A 603 -16.28 -7.92 -52.39
CA ILE A 603 -15.64 -7.00 -53.35
C ILE A 603 -15.17 -5.69 -52.67
N SER A 604 -15.69 -5.35 -51.47
CA SER A 604 -15.41 -4.05 -50.83
C SER A 604 -14.22 -4.01 -49.85
N ALA A 605 -13.57 -5.14 -49.58
CA ALA A 605 -12.54 -5.26 -48.53
C ALA A 605 -11.14 -5.45 -49.12
N GLY A 606 -10.60 -4.42 -49.77
CA GLY A 606 -9.24 -4.44 -50.29
C GLY A 606 -8.59 -3.07 -50.27
N SER A 607 -7.96 -2.70 -49.15
CA SER A 607 -6.82 -1.76 -49.07
C SER A 607 -6.43 -1.52 -47.61
N ALA A 608 -5.23 -1.96 -47.22
CA ALA A 608 -4.31 -1.27 -46.31
C ALA A 608 -3.25 -2.24 -45.77
N ALA A 609 -2.06 -2.24 -46.37
CA ALA A 609 -0.81 -2.56 -45.67
C ALA A 609 0.38 -2.12 -46.54
N ALA A 610 0.80 -0.87 -46.39
CA ALA A 610 2.11 -0.39 -46.81
C ALA A 610 2.65 0.53 -45.71
N VAL A 611 3.98 0.56 -45.60
CA VAL A 611 4.82 1.37 -44.69
C VAL A 611 5.23 0.68 -43.38
N VAL A 612 6.21 -0.23 -43.49
CA VAL A 612 7.28 -0.42 -42.49
C VAL A 612 8.58 -0.68 -43.24
N VAL A 613 9.27 0.37 -43.69
CA VAL A 613 10.72 0.33 -44.01
C VAL A 613 11.28 1.74 -43.82
N LEU A 614 11.64 2.10 -42.58
CA LEU A 614 12.70 3.08 -42.31
C LEU A 614 13.04 3.00 -40.82
N LEU A 615 14.05 2.22 -40.44
CA LEU A 615 14.86 2.32 -39.21
C LEU A 615 15.80 1.11 -39.08
N LEU A 616 16.61 0.85 -40.10
CA LEU A 616 17.82 0.04 -39.97
C LEU A 616 18.97 0.78 -40.63
N SER A 617 19.42 1.84 -39.96
CA SER A 617 20.77 2.39 -40.14
C SER A 617 21.50 2.20 -38.82
N VAL A 618 22.02 1.00 -38.60
CA VAL A 618 23.04 0.75 -37.57
C VAL A 618 24.37 1.21 -38.18
N PRO A 619 25.09 2.18 -37.58
CA PRO A 619 26.47 2.40 -37.98
C PRO A 619 27.30 1.23 -37.47
N SER A 620 27.93 0.53 -38.41
CA SER A 620 29.00 -0.44 -38.18
C SER A 620 30.16 0.26 -37.46
N LEU A 621 30.37 -0.05 -36.18
CA LEU A 621 31.63 0.29 -35.52
C LEU A 621 32.70 -0.70 -36.02
N GLN A 622 33.70 -0.15 -36.71
CA GLN A 622 34.91 -0.84 -37.14
C GLN A 622 35.66 -1.37 -35.91
N ALA A 623 35.95 -2.67 -35.91
CA ALA A 623 36.95 -3.25 -35.02
C ALA A 623 38.33 -2.82 -35.51
N GLN A 624 39.04 -2.05 -34.69
CA GLN A 624 40.43 -1.70 -34.92
C GLN A 624 41.29 -2.77 -34.22
N GLU A 625 41.98 -3.58 -35.02
CA GLU A 625 42.99 -4.53 -34.54
C GLU A 625 44.13 -3.74 -33.89
N LEU A 626 44.23 -3.82 -32.57
CA LEU A 626 45.48 -3.61 -31.84
C LEU A 626 45.83 -4.95 -31.21
N VAL A 627 47.01 -5.44 -31.58
CA VAL A 627 47.67 -6.64 -31.04
C VAL A 627 47.57 -6.59 -29.51
N SER A 628 46.63 -7.33 -28.95
CA SER A 628 46.42 -7.40 -27.51
C SER A 628 47.50 -8.31 -26.94
N ALA A 629 48.55 -7.69 -26.39
CA ALA A 629 49.35 -8.34 -25.36
C ALA A 629 48.38 -8.86 -24.30
N SER A 630 48.50 -10.14 -23.90
CA SER A 630 47.56 -10.74 -22.96
C SER A 630 47.54 -9.92 -21.66
N PRO A 631 46.39 -9.76 -20.98
CA PRO A 631 46.29 -8.96 -19.75
C PRO A 631 47.34 -9.34 -18.70
N ASP A 632 47.69 -10.62 -18.63
CA ASP A 632 48.73 -11.17 -17.75
C ASP A 632 50.13 -10.65 -18.09
N SER A 633 50.44 -10.48 -19.38
CA SER A 633 51.73 -9.94 -19.84
C SER A 633 51.87 -8.45 -19.56
N LEU A 634 50.78 -7.69 -19.69
CA LEU A 634 50.73 -6.27 -19.32
C LEU A 634 50.85 -6.09 -17.80
N TRP A 635 50.26 -6.99 -17.01
CA TRP A 635 50.36 -6.94 -15.55
C TRP A 635 51.81 -7.16 -15.08
N LEU A 636 52.48 -8.18 -15.63
CA LEU A 636 53.88 -8.48 -15.34
C LEU A 636 54.82 -7.37 -15.82
N ALA A 637 54.56 -6.76 -16.98
CA ALA A 637 55.32 -5.63 -17.47
C ALA A 637 55.18 -4.40 -16.55
N GLY A 638 53.98 -4.12 -16.04
CA GLY A 638 53.74 -3.03 -15.09
C GLY A 638 54.42 -3.27 -13.73
N VAL A 639 54.41 -4.51 -13.23
CA VAL A 639 55.13 -4.90 -12.00
C VAL A 639 56.65 -4.73 -12.18
N ALA A 640 57.22 -5.21 -13.29
CA ALA A 640 58.66 -5.06 -13.56
C ALA A 640 59.07 -3.58 -13.68
N ALA A 641 58.28 -2.76 -14.37
CA ALA A 641 58.52 -1.31 -14.47
C ALA A 641 58.45 -0.61 -13.10
N TYR A 642 57.52 -1.02 -12.23
CA TYR A 642 57.41 -0.53 -10.86
C TYR A 642 58.63 -0.91 -10.00
N GLU A 643 59.09 -2.16 -10.08
CA GLU A 643 60.27 -2.62 -9.34
C GLU A 643 61.57 -1.91 -9.78
N GLU A 644 61.66 -1.52 -11.05
CA GLU A 644 62.79 -0.77 -11.59
C GLU A 644 62.68 0.76 -11.40
N GLY A 645 61.62 1.26 -10.74
CA GLY A 645 61.40 2.68 -10.47
C GLY A 645 60.90 3.50 -11.67
N ARG A 646 60.44 2.84 -12.75
CA ARG A 646 59.86 3.45 -13.95
C ARG A 646 58.35 3.60 -13.81
N TRP A 647 57.93 4.53 -12.95
CA TRP A 647 56.53 4.66 -12.52
C TRP A 647 55.53 4.99 -13.64
N SER A 648 55.94 5.79 -14.64
CA SER A 648 55.05 6.15 -15.76
C SER A 648 54.70 4.94 -16.62
N GLU A 649 55.68 4.09 -16.90
CA GLU A 649 55.46 2.87 -17.70
C GLU A 649 54.61 1.84 -16.94
N ALA A 650 54.75 1.78 -15.62
CA ALA A 650 53.89 0.94 -14.78
C ALA A 650 52.42 1.40 -14.80
N VAL A 651 52.20 2.71 -14.71
CA VAL A 651 50.85 3.30 -14.82
C VAL A 651 50.25 3.06 -16.20
N ASP A 652 51.02 3.23 -17.27
CA ASP A 652 50.53 3.01 -18.64
C ASP A 652 50.11 1.54 -18.85
N ALA A 653 50.92 0.59 -18.35
CA ALA A 653 50.64 -0.84 -18.47
C ALA A 653 49.38 -1.27 -17.68
N TRP A 654 49.21 -0.79 -16.45
CA TRP A 654 48.01 -1.12 -15.65
C TRP A 654 46.76 -0.38 -16.14
N SER A 655 46.89 0.86 -16.62
CA SER A 655 45.79 1.62 -17.22
C SER A 655 45.29 0.95 -18.51
N ALA A 656 46.18 0.32 -19.28
CA ALA A 656 45.79 -0.47 -20.45
C ALA A 656 44.91 -1.68 -20.06
N ILE A 657 45.16 -2.31 -18.91
CA ILE A 657 44.33 -3.41 -18.39
C ILE A 657 42.98 -2.88 -17.89
N GLU A 658 42.96 -1.77 -17.18
CA GLU A 658 41.72 -1.13 -16.71
C GLU A 658 40.82 -0.72 -17.89
N ASN A 659 41.40 -0.10 -18.92
CA ASN A 659 40.70 0.29 -20.14
C ASN A 659 40.16 -0.91 -20.95
N SER A 660 40.69 -2.11 -20.73
CA SER A 660 40.17 -3.34 -21.33
C SER A 660 38.91 -3.90 -20.63
N GLY A 661 38.44 -3.23 -19.56
CA GLY A 661 37.20 -3.56 -18.84
C GLY A 661 37.31 -4.77 -17.92
N LEU A 662 38.53 -5.22 -17.60
CA LEU A 662 38.81 -6.33 -16.70
C LEU A 662 38.95 -5.81 -15.26
N VAL A 663 38.27 -6.48 -14.33
CA VAL A 663 38.26 -6.14 -12.90
C VAL A 663 38.57 -7.39 -12.08
N SER A 664 39.38 -7.23 -11.03
CA SER A 664 39.63 -8.29 -10.06
C SER A 664 39.11 -7.90 -8.69
N LYS A 665 38.21 -8.70 -8.12
CA LYS A 665 37.69 -8.48 -6.76
C LYS A 665 38.79 -8.47 -5.70
N GLU A 666 39.89 -9.18 -5.92
CA GLU A 666 40.99 -9.32 -4.96
C GLU A 666 41.83 -8.05 -4.81
N LEU A 667 41.81 -7.16 -5.81
CA LEU A 667 42.53 -5.88 -5.76
C LEU A 667 41.76 -4.76 -5.02
N TYR A 668 40.43 -4.92 -4.86
CA TYR A 668 39.54 -3.92 -4.26
C TYR A 668 39.11 -4.27 -2.82
N CYS A 669 39.65 -5.35 -2.22
CA CYS A 669 39.29 -5.83 -0.87
C CYS A 669 40.39 -5.60 0.16
#